data_AF-A0A1Q3A9J1-F1
#
_entry.id   AF-A0A1Q3A9J1-F1
#
_cell.length_a   1.000
_cell.length_b   1.000
_cell.length_c   1.000
_cell.angle_alpha   90.00
_cell.angle_beta   90.00
_cell.angle_gamma   90.00
#
_symmetry.space_group_name_H-M   'P 1'
#
loop_
_entity.id
_entity.type
_entity.pdbx_description
1 polymer ?
#
loop_
_entity_poly.entity_id
_entity_poly.type
_entity_poly.pdbx_seq_one_letter_code
_entity_poly.pdbx_strand_id
1 'polypeptide(L)'
;MTDTSKKLSLEERLSLAAKKSKKKSKKSPSPVATTPIVAEQPTEKTEKPDRTEIDEKNNENNDKRDNKKDNEAANTAATLHPQSLDSSENHVMPEVKDSEDNALEEGTEWKRQILLLNSLKDREPWSQWLDEATQFSKVDDFLKIFEPVLRSTYEELQYYKNQKNFAKEGTTEKEKDELISQLRYEGEKLAGIELRQNTTIKSLRKTLAEMDNDIKVTQEELSKKIRNYEQLFNSHEDLKSQLQNYENTIKDLRQDNTRLKDSQMQLEGKKKELESLRSALETDHQKFGQREKNLINEIDTLKSSSQEQVTQLETSMEQLRIELDSRLKNQEEPIRGSEKNEKTLKKELDSLKLSSSQMENSLTGRISDLEIRLNKLLQFNSKLEGELQSFRHLSESLENRLSEESKERQENAIKLQEFQQKNEKLQNSLQDTIEDYNLLQRKYEIRHTQLELNVDSPVVPAEKHSKSSQLPDVDYKHRDGKVPPSPTEDDWMYPPNVSQISSMGTPMDFENSSIQKEVDEISDRPPIEDDKLSINGMDIPDEAAAMGSAVQELHSTSRQTNSMNYRRRSTQVDSTGQMNAHMISKLGAEIRRYEAELVSLQNSCERLQKEKMEASNEILKLLEENEKVQALTKEKDELVKKFEETQSKLETSLQVLGEKTEKVEELENDVADLKEMMQQQIQQMADMQEKLG
;
A
#
# COMPACT_ATOMS: atom_id res chain seq x y z
N MET A 1 50.44 -22.03 -21.72
CA MET A 1 49.35 -21.53 -22.59
C MET A 1 48.31 -22.62 -22.73
N THR A 2 47.23 -22.51 -21.95
CA THR A 2 45.89 -23.04 -22.23
C THR A 2 44.95 -22.36 -21.25
N ASP A 3 44.05 -21.54 -21.80
CA ASP A 3 43.05 -20.73 -21.11
C ASP A 3 41.98 -21.60 -20.45
N THR A 4 41.58 -21.24 -19.22
CA THR A 4 40.32 -21.70 -18.64
C THR A 4 39.49 -20.51 -18.18
N SER A 5 38.57 -20.13 -19.06
CA SER A 5 37.59 -19.07 -18.88
C SER A 5 36.63 -19.40 -17.74
N LYS A 6 36.71 -18.64 -16.63
CA LYS A 6 35.77 -18.74 -15.50
C LYS A 6 34.35 -18.35 -15.95
N LYS A 7 33.43 -19.32 -15.95
CA LYS A 7 32.00 -19.09 -16.23
C LYS A 7 31.38 -18.34 -15.04
N LEU A 8 30.98 -17.09 -15.28
CA LEU A 8 30.22 -16.25 -14.34
C LEU A 8 28.91 -16.93 -13.92
N SER A 9 28.59 -16.83 -12.63
CA SER A 9 27.37 -17.37 -12.01
C SER A 9 26.11 -16.77 -12.64
N LEU A 10 25.02 -17.55 -12.67
CA LEU A 10 23.69 -17.15 -13.17
C LEU A 10 23.23 -15.81 -12.55
N GLU A 11 23.56 -15.61 -11.28
CA GLU A 11 23.19 -14.42 -10.50
C GLU A 11 24.01 -13.17 -10.88
N GLU A 12 25.29 -13.35 -11.24
CA GLU A 12 26.12 -12.28 -11.82
C GLU A 12 25.64 -11.91 -13.23
N ARG A 13 25.21 -12.89 -14.03
CA ARG A 13 24.65 -12.66 -15.38
C ARG A 13 23.32 -11.89 -15.31
N LEU A 14 22.44 -12.25 -14.37
CA LEU A 14 21.17 -11.55 -14.14
C LEU A 14 21.38 -10.13 -13.59
N SER A 15 22.36 -9.94 -12.70
CA SER A 15 22.71 -8.62 -12.15
C SER A 15 23.32 -7.67 -13.19
N LEU A 16 24.08 -8.19 -14.16
CA LEU A 16 24.61 -7.40 -15.28
C LEU A 16 23.54 -7.07 -16.34
N ALA A 17 22.54 -7.93 -16.54
CA ALA A 17 21.41 -7.68 -17.43
C ALA A 17 20.47 -6.58 -16.88
N ALA A 18 20.24 -6.56 -15.56
CA ALA A 18 19.40 -5.54 -14.91
C ALA A 18 20.05 -4.14 -14.89
N LYS A 19 21.39 -4.05 -14.89
CA LYS A 19 22.12 -2.77 -14.89
C LYS A 19 22.27 -2.12 -16.27
N LYS A 20 21.92 -2.79 -17.37
CA LYS A 20 22.10 -2.26 -18.75
C LYS A 20 20.85 -1.63 -19.39
N SER A 21 19.68 -1.65 -18.76
CA SER A 21 18.41 -1.21 -19.38
C SER A 21 17.95 0.23 -19.10
N LYS A 22 18.76 1.08 -18.44
CA LYS A 22 18.42 2.50 -18.24
C LYS A 22 19.45 3.45 -18.87
N LYS A 23 19.42 3.57 -20.21
CA LYS A 23 19.80 4.81 -20.92
C LYS A 23 19.47 4.73 -22.42
N LYS A 24 18.77 5.76 -22.90
CA LYS A 24 18.47 6.17 -24.29
C LYS A 24 17.18 5.62 -24.93
N SER A 25 16.18 6.49 -25.07
CA SER A 25 15.69 6.91 -26.40
C SER A 25 14.85 8.19 -26.31
N LYS A 26 15.09 9.09 -27.25
CA LYS A 26 14.34 10.32 -27.54
C LYS A 26 14.12 10.31 -29.06
N LYS A 27 12.90 10.67 -29.50
CA LYS A 27 12.40 10.98 -30.86
C LYS A 27 12.07 9.86 -31.87
N SER A 28 10.75 9.59 -32.02
CA SER A 28 9.85 9.72 -33.21
C SER A 28 10.35 9.29 -34.61
N PRO A 29 9.51 8.73 -35.53
CA PRO A 29 8.23 9.33 -35.95
C PRO A 29 7.04 8.37 -36.24
N SER A 30 5.85 8.98 -36.32
CA SER A 30 4.55 8.43 -36.73
C SER A 30 4.47 8.07 -38.22
N PRO A 31 3.51 7.21 -38.62
CA PRO A 31 2.56 7.65 -39.63
C PRO A 31 1.09 7.25 -39.36
N VAL A 32 0.24 7.74 -40.26
CA VAL A 32 -1.20 8.00 -40.23
C VAL A 32 -2.07 6.78 -40.59
N ALA A 33 -3.31 6.86 -40.07
CA ALA A 33 -4.57 6.15 -40.31
C ALA A 33 -4.77 5.23 -41.54
N THR A 34 -5.55 4.16 -41.37
CA THR A 34 -6.67 3.75 -42.25
C THR A 34 -7.68 2.87 -41.49
N THR A 35 -8.96 3.12 -41.76
CA THR A 35 -10.23 2.50 -41.35
C THR A 35 -10.33 0.96 -41.50
N PRO A 36 -11.37 0.34 -40.90
CA PRO A 36 -12.35 -0.31 -41.79
C PRO A 36 -13.82 -0.04 -41.44
N ILE A 37 -14.60 0.14 -42.51
CA ILE A 37 -16.05 0.06 -42.61
C ILE A 37 -16.38 -1.40 -42.95
N VAL A 38 -17.24 -2.07 -42.18
CA VAL A 38 -18.28 -3.00 -42.69
C VAL A 38 -19.38 -3.07 -41.62
N ALA A 39 -20.59 -2.66 -42.01
CA ALA A 39 -21.84 -2.96 -41.32
C ALA A 39 -22.78 -3.58 -42.35
N GLU A 40 -23.37 -4.74 -42.02
CA GLU A 40 -24.58 -5.26 -42.65
C GLU A 40 -25.69 -5.37 -41.58
N GLN A 41 -26.86 -4.87 -41.98
CA GLN A 41 -28.15 -4.77 -41.29
C GLN A 41 -28.89 -6.13 -41.27
N PRO A 42 -30.01 -6.36 -40.50
CA PRO A 42 -31.21 -5.49 -40.56
C PRO A 42 -32.13 -5.36 -39.30
N THR A 43 -32.74 -4.16 -39.24
CA THR A 43 -34.12 -3.78 -38.84
C THR A 43 -34.82 -4.39 -37.61
N GLU A 44 -35.22 -3.52 -36.65
CA GLU A 44 -36.64 -3.31 -36.27
C GLU A 44 -36.88 -2.05 -35.40
N LYS A 45 -37.75 -1.16 -35.91
CA LYS A 45 -38.87 -0.39 -35.28
C LYS A 45 -38.69 0.45 -33.98
N THR A 46 -38.80 1.77 -34.18
CA THR A 46 -39.69 2.77 -33.52
C THR A 46 -39.96 2.73 -32.00
N GLU A 47 -39.59 3.80 -31.28
CA GLU A 47 -40.53 4.82 -30.74
C GLU A 47 -39.78 6.03 -30.12
N LYS A 48 -40.42 7.20 -30.17
CA LYS A 48 -39.89 8.53 -29.75
C LYS A 48 -40.43 8.93 -28.36
N PRO A 49 -39.81 9.94 -27.71
CA PRO A 49 -39.93 10.21 -26.28
C PRO A 49 -41.03 11.23 -25.94
N ASP A 50 -41.49 11.20 -24.68
CA ASP A 50 -42.29 12.27 -24.09
C ASP A 50 -42.01 12.37 -22.58
N ARG A 51 -41.62 13.55 -22.09
CA ARG A 51 -42.04 14.07 -20.78
C ARG A 51 -41.62 15.53 -20.56
N THR A 52 -42.66 16.30 -20.42
CA THR A 52 -42.91 17.72 -20.15
C THR A 52 -42.34 18.28 -18.85
N GLU A 53 -41.97 19.57 -18.93
CA GLU A 53 -41.85 20.58 -17.86
C GLU A 53 -43.22 21.08 -17.35
N ILE A 54 -43.17 22.05 -16.42
CA ILE A 54 -44.21 22.88 -15.78
C ILE A 54 -44.44 22.43 -14.31
N ASP A 55 -44.09 23.23 -13.29
CA ASP A 55 -44.92 24.35 -12.87
C ASP A 55 -44.22 25.53 -12.13
N GLU A 56 -44.87 26.69 -12.30
CA GLU A 56 -44.48 28.06 -11.99
C GLU A 56 -44.59 28.46 -10.51
N LYS A 57 -43.81 29.49 -10.15
CA LYS A 57 -43.93 30.31 -8.92
C LYS A 57 -44.55 31.67 -9.25
N ASN A 58 -45.44 32.14 -8.38
CA ASN A 58 -45.82 33.55 -8.18
C ASN A 58 -46.19 33.74 -6.68
N ASN A 59 -46.28 34.93 -6.08
CA ASN A 59 -45.34 36.04 -5.85
C ASN A 59 -45.90 36.82 -4.62
N GLU A 60 -45.20 37.87 -4.18
CA GLU A 60 -45.58 39.00 -3.28
C GLU A 60 -45.19 38.92 -1.79
N ASN A 61 -44.24 39.78 -1.36
CA ASN A 61 -44.59 41.14 -0.90
C ASN A 61 -43.39 42.05 -0.50
N ASN A 62 -43.62 43.35 -0.76
CA ASN A 62 -43.10 44.58 -0.09
C ASN A 62 -41.77 45.24 -0.52
N ASP A 63 -41.84 46.02 -1.60
CA ASP A 63 -41.92 47.50 -1.66
C ASP A 63 -41.11 48.38 -0.65
N LYS A 64 -40.21 49.22 -1.19
CA LYS A 64 -39.97 50.64 -0.80
C LYS A 64 -39.08 51.39 -1.82
N ARG A 65 -39.74 52.22 -2.64
CA ARG A 65 -39.45 53.63 -3.07
C ARG A 65 -38.25 54.34 -2.41
N ASP A 66 -37.52 55.32 -2.98
CA ASP A 66 -37.66 56.16 -4.18
C ASP A 66 -36.34 56.96 -4.42
N ASN A 67 -36.05 57.23 -5.70
CA ASN A 67 -35.51 58.47 -6.32
C ASN A 67 -34.03 58.94 -6.36
N LYS A 68 -33.70 59.31 -7.62
CA LYS A 68 -32.84 60.41 -8.18
C LYS A 68 -31.36 60.09 -8.47
N LYS A 69 -30.93 59.85 -9.73
CA LYS A 69 -30.68 60.74 -10.90
C LYS A 69 -29.61 61.82 -10.69
N ASP A 70 -28.45 61.65 -11.35
CA ASP A 70 -27.85 62.45 -12.46
C ASP A 70 -26.43 61.86 -12.74
N ASN A 71 -26.09 61.33 -13.93
CA ASN A 71 -25.56 62.00 -15.15
C ASN A 71 -24.44 63.01 -14.82
N GLU A 72 -23.23 63.03 -15.40
CA GLU A 72 -22.75 62.98 -16.79
C GLU A 72 -21.19 62.98 -16.68
N ALA A 73 -20.39 62.21 -17.42
CA ALA A 73 -20.05 62.24 -18.85
C ALA A 73 -18.66 62.85 -19.14
N ALA A 74 -18.20 62.53 -20.36
CA ALA A 74 -17.07 63.05 -21.13
C ALA A 74 -15.72 62.36 -20.87
N ASN A 75 -15.32 61.44 -21.75
CA ASN A 75 -14.74 61.64 -23.10
C ASN A 75 -13.21 61.84 -23.02
N THR A 76 -12.44 60.98 -23.68
CA THR A 76 -11.96 61.24 -25.04
C THR A 76 -11.26 60.01 -25.60
N ALA A 77 -11.48 59.83 -26.90
CA ALA A 77 -11.07 58.72 -27.74
C ALA A 77 -9.69 58.92 -28.38
N ALA A 78 -9.36 57.93 -29.22
CA ALA A 78 -8.37 57.94 -30.29
C ALA A 78 -6.94 57.58 -29.87
N THR A 79 -6.09 56.88 -30.62
CA THR A 79 -6.14 56.05 -31.85
C THR A 79 -4.67 55.57 -31.98
N LEU A 80 -4.44 54.37 -32.53
CA LEU A 80 -3.28 53.98 -33.37
C LEU A 80 -2.61 52.66 -32.95
N HIS A 81 -2.74 51.70 -33.84
CA HIS A 81 -1.92 50.49 -34.02
C HIS A 81 -1.24 50.67 -35.42
N PRO A 82 -0.37 49.77 -35.93
CA PRO A 82 0.83 49.11 -35.41
C PRO A 82 1.99 49.16 -36.46
N GLN A 83 3.19 48.65 -36.13
CA GLN A 83 4.23 48.12 -37.05
C GLN A 83 5.34 47.54 -36.16
N SER A 84 6.03 46.42 -36.41
CA SER A 84 6.32 45.68 -37.64
C SER A 84 7.09 44.38 -37.33
N LEU A 85 7.07 43.42 -38.27
CA LEU A 85 8.07 42.38 -38.60
C LEU A 85 8.21 41.16 -37.67
N ASP A 86 7.92 39.96 -38.18
CA ASP A 86 8.97 39.20 -38.88
C ASP A 86 8.41 38.13 -39.83
N SER A 87 9.20 37.83 -40.85
CA SER A 87 8.89 37.07 -42.05
C SER A 87 9.33 35.61 -41.90
N SER A 88 8.67 34.68 -42.60
CA SER A 88 9.33 33.53 -43.24
C SER A 88 8.35 32.78 -44.14
N GLU A 89 8.56 32.98 -45.44
CA GLU A 89 8.05 32.16 -46.53
C GLU A 89 8.66 30.75 -46.47
N ASN A 90 7.88 29.74 -46.84
CA ASN A 90 8.38 28.65 -47.67
C ASN A 90 7.22 28.04 -48.44
N HIS A 91 7.22 28.32 -49.74
CA HIS A 91 6.32 27.79 -50.74
C HIS A 91 6.95 26.54 -51.37
N VAL A 92 6.25 25.41 -51.31
CA VAL A 92 6.53 24.22 -52.10
C VAL A 92 5.29 23.94 -52.95
N MET A 93 5.46 23.96 -54.27
CA MET A 93 4.60 23.34 -55.27
C MET A 93 5.36 22.11 -55.80
N PRO A 94 4.69 21.00 -56.17
CA PRO A 94 3.92 20.90 -57.43
C PRO A 94 2.59 20.14 -57.20
N GLU A 95 1.68 19.83 -58.12
CA GLU A 95 1.75 19.48 -59.54
C GLU A 95 0.28 19.37 -60.07
N VAL A 96 0.16 19.21 -61.39
CA VAL A 96 -0.93 18.60 -62.17
C VAL A 96 -1.73 19.54 -63.08
N LYS A 97 -1.62 19.18 -64.36
CA LYS A 97 -2.24 19.72 -65.57
C LYS A 97 -3.58 19.03 -65.89
N ASP A 98 -4.26 19.67 -66.84
CA ASP A 98 -5.21 19.18 -67.84
C ASP A 98 -6.70 19.21 -67.43
N SER A 99 -7.49 20.21 -67.89
CA SER A 99 -8.17 20.33 -69.22
C SER A 99 -9.61 19.78 -69.08
N GLU A 100 -10.75 20.41 -69.42
CA GLU A 100 -11.17 21.54 -70.27
C GLU A 100 -12.53 22.06 -69.75
N ASP A 101 -12.80 23.39 -69.81
CA ASP A 101 -14.10 23.93 -70.27
C ASP A 101 -14.03 25.48 -70.39
N ASN A 102 -13.98 25.95 -71.64
CA ASN A 102 -13.35 27.20 -72.04
C ASN A 102 -14.38 28.22 -72.59
N ALA A 103 -15.31 28.68 -71.74
CA ALA A 103 -16.27 29.73 -72.12
C ALA A 103 -16.71 30.69 -70.98
N LEU A 104 -16.18 30.52 -69.78
CA LEU A 104 -16.41 31.41 -68.63
C LEU A 104 -15.11 32.11 -68.14
N GLU A 105 -13.97 31.88 -68.81
CA GLU A 105 -12.66 32.39 -68.37
C GLU A 105 -12.34 33.81 -68.86
N GLU A 106 -12.77 34.24 -70.06
CA GLU A 106 -12.39 35.56 -70.59
C GLU A 106 -12.86 36.74 -69.70
N GLY A 107 -14.09 36.66 -69.16
CA GLY A 107 -14.62 37.70 -68.26
C GLY A 107 -13.90 37.79 -66.91
N THR A 108 -13.18 36.72 -66.53
CA THR A 108 -12.41 36.65 -65.28
C THR A 108 -10.94 37.01 -65.49
N GLU A 109 -10.38 36.75 -66.67
CA GLU A 109 -9.01 37.13 -67.03
C GLU A 109 -8.83 38.65 -67.13
N TRP A 110 -9.76 39.36 -67.77
CA TRP A 110 -9.70 40.83 -67.85
C TRP A 110 -9.77 41.49 -66.47
N LYS A 111 -10.60 40.95 -65.57
CA LYS A 111 -10.69 41.42 -64.18
C LYS A 111 -9.43 41.10 -63.38
N ARG A 112 -8.84 39.91 -63.58
CA ARG A 112 -7.55 39.53 -62.97
C ARG A 112 -6.42 40.41 -63.49
N GLN A 113 -6.38 40.74 -64.77
CA GLN A 113 -5.36 41.62 -65.37
C GLN A 113 -5.48 43.05 -64.83
N ILE A 114 -6.70 43.58 -64.67
CA ILE A 114 -6.92 44.91 -64.07
C ILE A 114 -6.51 44.94 -62.58
N LEU A 115 -6.77 43.86 -61.83
CA LEU A 115 -6.30 43.71 -60.44
C LEU A 115 -4.77 43.64 -60.37
N LEU A 116 -4.14 42.89 -61.27
CA LEU A 116 -2.68 42.80 -61.35
C LEU A 116 -2.06 44.17 -61.68
N LEU A 117 -2.63 44.90 -62.64
CA LEU A 117 -2.18 46.24 -63.04
C LEU A 117 -2.28 47.26 -61.91
N ASN A 118 -3.37 47.23 -61.12
CA ASN A 118 -3.51 48.12 -59.96
C ASN A 118 -2.55 47.72 -58.81
N SER A 119 -2.15 46.44 -58.69
CA SER A 119 -1.19 45.98 -57.68
C SER A 119 0.27 46.34 -57.98
N LEU A 120 0.60 46.69 -59.23
CA LEU A 120 1.95 47.11 -59.63
C LEU A 120 2.33 48.48 -59.08
N LYS A 121 1.34 49.29 -58.67
CA LYS A 121 1.54 50.61 -58.05
C LYS A 121 2.36 50.56 -56.76
N ASP A 122 2.30 49.45 -56.03
CA ASP A 122 2.95 49.30 -54.73
C ASP A 122 4.34 48.64 -54.81
N ARG A 123 4.84 48.37 -56.03
CA ARG A 123 6.17 47.78 -56.27
C ARG A 123 7.09 48.76 -57.00
N GLU A 124 8.31 48.94 -56.49
CA GLU A 124 9.37 49.63 -57.23
C GLU A 124 9.76 48.83 -58.49
N PRO A 125 10.08 49.48 -59.62
CA PRO A 125 10.23 50.94 -59.83
C PRO A 125 8.93 51.67 -60.19
N TRP A 126 7.80 50.97 -60.27
CA TRP A 126 6.53 51.49 -60.80
C TRP A 126 5.83 52.49 -59.88
N SER A 127 6.08 52.41 -58.58
CA SER A 127 5.60 53.37 -57.56
C SER A 127 6.14 54.81 -57.77
N GLN A 128 7.23 54.99 -58.52
CA GLN A 128 7.80 56.31 -58.82
C GLN A 128 7.10 57.03 -59.99
N TRP A 129 6.30 56.32 -60.78
CA TRP A 129 5.68 56.83 -62.01
C TRP A 129 4.15 56.87 -61.98
N LEU A 130 3.52 56.31 -60.95
CA LEU A 130 2.06 56.17 -60.82
C LEU A 130 1.58 56.87 -59.54
N ASP A 131 0.84 57.98 -59.70
CA ASP A 131 0.28 58.74 -58.58
C ASP A 131 -0.82 57.97 -57.82
N GLU A 132 -1.01 58.31 -56.54
CA GLU A 132 -1.93 57.58 -55.66
C GLU A 132 -3.41 57.59 -56.11
N ALA A 133 -3.78 58.48 -57.02
CA ALA A 133 -5.17 58.70 -57.44
C ALA A 133 -5.59 58.02 -58.77
N THR A 134 -4.69 57.36 -59.51
CA THR A 134 -5.05 56.73 -60.79
C THR A 134 -5.54 55.28 -60.62
N GLN A 135 -6.77 54.99 -61.02
CA GLN A 135 -7.32 53.64 -61.11
C GLN A 135 -7.51 53.24 -62.58
N PHE A 136 -6.96 52.09 -62.98
CA PHE A 136 -7.07 51.62 -64.36
C PHE A 136 -8.38 50.88 -64.57
N SER A 137 -9.26 51.41 -65.44
CA SER A 137 -10.49 50.72 -65.84
C SER A 137 -10.34 49.96 -67.16
N LYS A 138 -9.37 50.34 -68.01
CA LYS A 138 -9.00 49.65 -69.26
C LYS A 138 -7.49 49.65 -69.44
N VAL A 139 -6.96 48.64 -70.14
CA VAL A 139 -5.52 48.51 -70.46
C VAL A 139 -5.03 49.69 -71.32
N ASP A 140 -5.91 50.30 -72.12
CA ASP A 140 -5.60 51.50 -72.90
C ASP A 140 -5.26 52.73 -72.05
N ASP A 141 -5.78 52.82 -70.83
CA ASP A 141 -5.49 53.94 -69.92
C ASP A 141 -4.09 53.80 -69.30
N PHE A 142 -3.63 52.56 -69.11
CA PHE A 142 -2.25 52.25 -68.71
C PHE A 142 -1.27 52.64 -69.84
N LEU A 143 -1.54 52.23 -71.08
CA LEU A 143 -0.67 52.53 -72.22
C LEU A 143 -0.52 54.04 -72.49
N LYS A 144 -1.58 54.83 -72.28
CA LYS A 144 -1.53 56.30 -72.43
C LYS A 144 -0.64 57.01 -71.41
N ILE A 145 -0.54 56.50 -70.19
CA ILE A 145 0.33 57.08 -69.15
C ILE A 145 1.80 56.75 -69.44
N PHE A 146 2.07 55.55 -69.97
CA PHE A 146 3.43 55.11 -70.30
C PHE A 146 3.97 55.61 -71.64
N GLU A 147 3.12 56.00 -72.59
CA GLU A 147 3.53 56.50 -73.91
C GLU A 147 4.56 57.67 -73.87
N PRO A 148 4.37 58.74 -73.07
CA PRO A 148 5.36 59.82 -72.97
C PRO A 148 6.67 59.39 -72.28
N VAL A 149 6.61 58.47 -71.30
CA VAL A 149 7.79 57.95 -70.58
C VAL A 149 8.62 57.01 -71.48
N LEU A 150 7.94 56.16 -72.24
CA LEU A 150 8.56 55.31 -73.26
C LEU A 150 9.19 56.14 -74.38
N ARG A 151 8.56 57.25 -74.77
CA ARG A 151 9.13 58.17 -75.76
C ARG A 151 10.38 58.88 -75.22
N SER A 152 10.36 59.37 -73.98
CA SER A 152 11.51 60.01 -73.33
C SER A 152 12.69 59.04 -73.14
N THR A 153 12.43 57.81 -72.67
CA THR A 153 13.47 56.78 -72.49
C THR A 153 14.02 56.27 -73.82
N TYR A 154 13.16 56.19 -74.85
CA TYR A 154 13.60 55.89 -76.21
C TYR A 154 14.47 57.02 -76.78
N GLU A 155 14.11 58.28 -76.57
CA GLU A 155 14.91 59.44 -76.98
C GLU A 155 16.26 59.51 -76.22
N GLU A 156 16.29 59.20 -74.91
CA GLU A 156 17.54 59.03 -74.16
C GLU A 156 18.39 57.87 -74.69
N LEU A 157 17.80 56.73 -75.01
CA LEU A 157 18.52 55.60 -75.61
C LEU A 157 19.07 55.94 -77.00
N GLN A 158 18.35 56.72 -77.81
CA GLN A 158 18.87 57.22 -79.09
C GLN A 158 20.00 58.23 -78.88
N TYR A 159 19.92 59.07 -77.85
CA TYR A 159 21.00 59.97 -77.47
C TYR A 159 22.28 59.20 -77.04
N TYR A 160 22.15 58.17 -76.21
CA TYR A 160 23.29 57.31 -75.82
C TYR A 160 23.83 56.48 -76.98
N LYS A 161 22.97 55.99 -77.88
CA LYS A 161 23.39 55.29 -79.10
C LYS A 161 24.14 56.21 -80.05
N ASN A 162 23.74 57.48 -80.15
CA ASN A 162 24.45 58.50 -80.92
C ASN A 162 25.77 58.92 -80.26
N GLN A 163 25.84 59.03 -78.92
CA GLN A 163 27.12 59.24 -78.21
C GLN A 163 28.09 58.06 -78.40
N LYS A 164 27.61 56.81 -78.36
CA LYS A 164 28.45 55.62 -78.56
C LYS A 164 28.96 55.49 -80.00
N ASN A 165 28.23 56.05 -80.97
CA ASN A 165 28.67 56.14 -82.37
C ASN A 165 29.62 57.32 -82.62
N PHE A 166 29.57 58.40 -81.82
CA PHE A 166 30.55 59.50 -81.86
C PHE A 166 31.87 59.19 -81.12
N ALA A 167 31.89 58.24 -80.17
CA ALA A 167 33.09 57.87 -79.42
C ALA A 167 33.99 56.81 -80.11
N LYS A 168 33.64 56.35 -81.32
CA LYS A 168 34.37 55.28 -82.03
C LYS A 168 35.34 55.75 -83.12
N GLU A 169 35.54 57.05 -83.28
CA GLU A 169 36.42 57.57 -84.32
C GLU A 169 37.25 58.73 -83.76
N GLY A 170 38.41 58.40 -83.16
CA GLY A 170 39.46 59.40 -82.87
C GLY A 170 40.09 59.47 -81.49
N THR A 171 39.99 58.46 -80.61
CA THR A 171 40.76 58.50 -79.34
C THR A 171 42.20 58.04 -79.58
N THR A 172 43.17 58.93 -79.44
CA THR A 172 44.60 58.60 -79.55
C THR A 172 44.99 57.53 -78.51
N GLU A 173 45.99 56.70 -78.79
CA GLU A 173 46.44 55.61 -77.88
C GLU A 173 46.66 56.09 -76.43
N LYS A 174 47.06 57.35 -76.25
CA LYS A 174 47.22 58.01 -74.96
C LYS A 174 45.94 58.10 -74.12
N GLU A 175 44.80 58.38 -74.74
CA GLU A 175 43.50 58.45 -74.04
C GLU A 175 43.03 57.06 -73.60
N LYS A 176 43.37 56.02 -74.38
CA LYS A 176 43.11 54.62 -73.99
C LYS A 176 44.00 54.20 -72.82
N ASP A 177 45.27 54.57 -72.84
CA ASP A 177 46.20 54.29 -71.73
C ASP A 177 45.82 55.07 -70.45
N GLU A 178 45.31 56.29 -70.58
CA GLU A 178 44.79 57.09 -69.48
C GLU A 178 43.50 56.49 -68.89
N LEU A 179 42.58 56.00 -69.74
CA LEU A 179 41.39 55.26 -69.30
C LEU A 179 41.76 53.94 -68.61
N ILE A 180 42.75 53.20 -69.13
CA ILE A 180 43.25 51.97 -68.49
C ILE A 180 43.87 52.31 -67.12
N SER A 181 44.57 53.43 -67.01
CA SER A 181 45.15 53.87 -65.74
C SER A 181 44.08 54.27 -64.72
N GLN A 182 43.02 54.96 -65.15
CA GLN A 182 41.87 55.30 -64.31
C GLN A 182 41.13 54.03 -63.85
N LEU A 183 40.85 53.08 -64.75
CA LEU A 183 40.21 51.82 -64.39
C LEU A 183 41.06 50.95 -63.47
N ARG A 184 42.39 50.98 -63.61
CA ARG A 184 43.32 50.32 -62.67
C ARG A 184 43.27 50.97 -61.30
N TYR A 185 43.28 52.29 -61.23
CA TYR A 185 43.17 53.04 -59.98
C TYR A 185 41.82 52.81 -59.29
N GLU A 186 40.73 52.83 -60.05
CA GLU A 186 39.39 52.50 -59.54
C GLU A 186 39.30 51.04 -59.08
N GLY A 187 39.88 50.10 -59.84
CA GLY A 187 39.98 48.70 -59.47
C GLY A 187 40.78 48.47 -58.18
N GLU A 188 41.90 49.17 -58.01
CA GLU A 188 42.70 49.13 -56.78
C GLU A 188 41.94 49.72 -55.59
N LYS A 189 41.24 50.84 -55.78
CA LYS A 189 40.39 51.46 -54.74
C LYS A 189 39.23 50.55 -54.35
N LEU A 190 38.56 49.92 -55.31
CA LEU A 190 37.47 48.97 -55.07
C LEU A 190 37.99 47.71 -54.36
N ALA A 191 39.11 47.15 -54.78
CA ALA A 191 39.75 46.03 -54.10
C ALA A 191 40.12 46.39 -52.64
N GLY A 192 40.57 47.62 -52.39
CA GLY A 192 40.79 48.13 -51.04
C GLY A 192 39.53 48.23 -50.18
N ILE A 193 38.40 48.63 -50.77
CA ILE A 193 37.09 48.66 -50.08
C ILE A 193 36.58 47.24 -49.83
N GLU A 194 36.67 46.35 -50.82
CA GLU A 194 36.27 44.95 -50.70
C GLU A 194 37.09 44.22 -49.64
N LEU A 195 38.40 44.45 -49.58
CA LEU A 195 39.26 43.90 -48.53
C LEU A 195 38.82 44.39 -47.15
N ARG A 196 38.53 45.69 -46.99
CA ARG A 196 38.01 46.24 -45.72
C ARG A 196 36.67 45.60 -45.35
N GLN A 197 35.73 45.52 -46.28
CA GLN A 197 34.45 44.85 -46.06
C GLN A 197 34.63 43.38 -45.68
N ASN A 198 35.52 42.65 -46.35
CA ASN A 198 35.85 41.27 -46.02
C ASN A 198 36.43 41.14 -44.61
N THR A 199 37.34 42.04 -44.20
CA THR A 199 37.85 42.07 -42.82
C THR A 199 36.75 42.34 -41.80
N THR A 200 35.80 43.23 -42.10
CA THR A 200 34.65 43.51 -41.21
C THR A 200 33.66 42.34 -41.16
N ILE A 201 33.41 41.65 -42.28
CA ILE A 201 32.57 40.45 -42.32
C ILE A 201 33.24 39.34 -41.51
N LYS A 202 34.56 39.20 -41.60
CA LYS A 202 35.31 38.20 -40.82
C LYS A 202 35.24 38.50 -39.32
N SER A 203 35.36 39.76 -38.89
CA SER A 203 35.18 40.13 -37.48
C SER A 203 33.75 39.88 -37.00
N LEU A 204 32.73 40.22 -37.81
CA LEU A 204 31.33 39.96 -37.47
C LEU A 204 31.00 38.47 -37.39
N ARG A 205 31.56 37.65 -38.28
CA ARG A 205 31.44 36.19 -38.20
C ARG A 205 32.10 35.63 -36.94
N LYS A 206 33.23 36.21 -36.52
CA LYS A 206 33.89 35.83 -35.27
C LYS A 206 33.03 36.18 -34.06
N THR A 207 32.47 37.38 -34.02
CA THR A 207 31.58 37.80 -32.91
C THR A 207 30.29 36.99 -32.88
N LEU A 208 29.71 36.63 -34.04
CA LEU A 208 28.56 35.73 -34.10
C LEU A 208 28.89 34.34 -33.53
N ALA A 209 30.05 33.79 -33.89
CA ALA A 209 30.49 32.49 -33.35
C ALA A 209 30.77 32.54 -31.84
N GLU A 210 31.29 33.66 -31.32
CA GLU A 210 31.46 33.90 -29.89
C GLU A 210 30.11 33.97 -29.17
N MET A 211 29.15 34.76 -29.67
CA MET A 211 27.80 34.83 -29.11
C MET A 211 27.05 33.50 -29.16
N ASP A 212 27.18 32.73 -30.25
CA ASP A 212 26.58 31.39 -30.35
C ASP A 212 27.14 30.42 -29.30
N ASN A 213 28.42 30.54 -28.97
CA ASN A 213 29.02 29.76 -27.89
C ASN A 213 28.50 30.21 -26.52
N ASP A 214 28.38 31.50 -26.26
CA ASP A 214 27.83 32.02 -25.01
C ASP A 214 26.35 31.61 -24.83
N ILE A 215 25.56 31.63 -25.90
CA ILE A 215 24.17 31.12 -25.89
C ILE A 215 24.15 29.63 -25.54
N LYS A 216 25.06 28.82 -26.10
CA LYS A 216 25.14 27.39 -25.75
C LYS A 216 25.53 27.17 -24.30
N VAL A 217 26.53 27.90 -23.79
CA VAL A 217 26.99 27.80 -22.40
C VAL A 217 25.86 28.19 -21.45
N THR A 218 25.20 29.32 -21.68
CA THR A 218 24.07 29.77 -20.86
C THR A 218 22.88 28.82 -20.93
N GLN A 219 22.60 28.20 -22.09
CA GLN A 219 21.59 27.17 -22.24
C GLN A 219 21.94 25.89 -21.46
N GLU A 220 23.20 25.48 -21.47
CA GLU A 220 23.67 24.36 -20.65
C GLU A 220 23.55 24.65 -19.15
N GLU A 221 23.94 25.85 -18.70
CA GLU A 221 23.77 26.29 -17.32
C GLU A 221 22.31 26.33 -16.88
N LEU A 222 21.42 26.84 -17.74
CA LEU A 222 19.98 26.84 -17.49
C LEU A 222 19.47 25.39 -17.35
N SER A 223 19.90 24.48 -18.22
CA SER A 223 19.53 23.07 -18.14
C SER A 223 20.02 22.39 -16.86
N LYS A 224 21.21 22.77 -16.37
CA LYS A 224 21.75 22.29 -15.08
C LYS A 224 20.91 22.83 -13.92
N LYS A 225 20.57 24.12 -13.93
CA LYS A 225 19.70 24.72 -12.91
C LYS A 225 18.32 24.06 -12.87
N ILE A 226 17.71 23.81 -14.04
CA ILE A 226 16.42 23.11 -14.13
C ILE A 226 16.51 21.72 -13.50
N ARG A 227 17.53 20.92 -13.84
CA ARG A 227 17.73 19.60 -13.21
C ARG A 227 17.91 19.68 -11.70
N ASN A 228 18.65 20.68 -11.20
CA ASN A 228 18.83 20.87 -9.77
C ASN A 228 17.50 21.24 -9.08
N TYR A 229 16.67 22.08 -9.70
CA TYR A 229 15.34 22.39 -9.19
C TYR A 229 14.41 21.17 -9.21
N GLU A 230 14.46 20.35 -10.26
CA GLU A 230 13.70 19.09 -10.33
C GLU A 230 14.13 18.12 -9.22
N GLN A 231 15.44 17.98 -8.98
CA GLN A 231 15.96 17.16 -7.88
C GLN A 231 15.50 17.68 -6.51
N LEU A 232 15.60 19.00 -6.29
CA LEU A 232 15.15 19.62 -5.06
C LEU A 232 13.64 19.44 -4.86
N PHE A 233 12.85 19.61 -5.93
CA PHE A 233 11.41 19.42 -5.92
C PHE A 233 11.03 17.99 -5.55
N ASN A 234 11.67 16.98 -6.15
CA ASN A 234 11.43 15.58 -5.81
C ASN A 234 11.78 15.30 -4.35
N SER A 235 12.92 15.80 -3.86
CA SER A 235 13.30 15.64 -2.45
C SER A 235 12.32 16.31 -1.48
N HIS A 236 11.73 17.44 -1.87
CA HIS A 236 10.70 18.11 -1.09
C HIS A 236 9.39 17.32 -1.07
N GLU A 237 8.98 16.73 -2.20
CA GLU A 237 7.77 15.91 -2.27
C GLU A 237 7.93 14.59 -1.48
N ASP A 238 9.13 13.99 -1.51
CA ASP A 238 9.47 12.85 -0.67
C ASP A 238 9.39 13.22 0.83
N LEU A 239 9.97 14.35 1.23
CA LEU A 239 9.93 14.82 2.62
C LEU A 239 8.50 15.15 3.07
N LYS A 240 7.70 15.73 2.19
CA LYS A 240 6.28 16.01 2.44
C LYS A 240 5.48 14.72 2.60
N SER A 241 5.73 13.71 1.78
CA SER A 241 5.12 12.38 1.91
C SER A 241 5.51 11.72 3.23
N GLN A 242 6.79 11.83 3.63
CA GLN A 242 7.25 11.35 4.94
C GLN A 242 6.57 12.09 6.10
N LEU A 243 6.45 13.43 6.03
CA LEU A 243 5.74 14.22 7.04
C LEU A 243 4.28 13.80 7.18
N GLN A 244 3.59 13.56 6.05
CA GLN A 244 2.21 13.06 6.06
C GLN A 244 2.11 11.67 6.71
N ASN A 245 3.07 10.78 6.44
CA ASN A 245 3.13 9.48 7.10
C ASN A 245 3.34 9.62 8.62
N TYR A 246 4.27 10.49 9.04
CA TYR A 246 4.47 10.76 10.48
C TYR A 246 3.24 11.39 11.13
N GLU A 247 2.52 12.27 10.44
CA GLU A 247 1.27 12.84 10.93
C GLU A 247 0.19 11.77 11.14
N ASN A 248 0.06 10.84 10.20
CA ASN A 248 -0.84 9.69 10.35
C ASN A 248 -0.42 8.81 11.53
N THR A 249 0.87 8.48 11.66
CA THR A 249 1.37 7.71 12.81
C THR A 249 1.10 8.41 14.14
N ILE A 250 1.29 9.74 14.21
CA ILE A 250 0.97 10.52 15.42
C ILE A 250 -0.52 10.47 15.73
N LYS A 251 -1.38 10.52 14.70
CA LYS A 251 -2.84 10.40 14.87
C LYS A 251 -3.22 9.03 15.43
N ASP A 252 -2.63 7.95 14.93
CA ASP A 252 -2.87 6.59 15.41
C ASP A 252 -2.39 6.43 16.86
N LEU A 253 -1.18 6.90 17.18
CA LEU A 253 -0.65 6.89 18.55
C LEU A 253 -1.50 7.72 19.53
N ARG A 254 -2.15 8.79 19.07
CA ARG A 254 -3.11 9.56 19.88
C ARG A 254 -4.37 8.76 20.14
N GLN A 255 -4.90 8.06 19.14
CA GLN A 255 -6.07 7.19 19.31
C GLN A 255 -5.76 6.04 20.29
N ASP A 256 -4.61 5.39 20.16
CA ASP A 256 -4.22 4.33 21.09
C ASP A 256 -4.02 4.85 22.52
N ASN A 257 -3.44 6.05 22.70
CA ASN A 257 -3.39 6.69 24.02
C ASN A 257 -4.78 6.95 24.60
N THR A 258 -5.76 7.36 23.79
CA THR A 258 -7.14 7.52 24.28
C THR A 258 -7.74 6.18 24.71
N ARG A 259 -7.56 5.11 23.92
CA ARG A 259 -8.02 3.75 24.26
C ARG A 259 -7.36 3.21 25.54
N LEU A 260 -6.06 3.45 25.72
CA LEU A 260 -5.33 3.08 26.91
C LEU A 260 -5.85 3.82 28.14
N LYS A 261 -6.14 5.13 28.00
CA LYS A 261 -6.71 5.93 29.08
C LYS A 261 -8.11 5.44 29.48
N ASP A 262 -8.95 5.08 28.52
CA ASP A 262 -10.28 4.51 28.79
C ASP A 262 -10.17 3.15 29.48
N SER A 263 -9.28 2.28 29.02
CA SER A 263 -8.99 0.98 29.64
C SER A 263 -8.48 1.15 31.09
N GLN A 264 -7.61 2.13 31.32
CA GLN A 264 -7.12 2.44 32.66
C GLN A 264 -8.25 2.94 33.57
N MET A 265 -9.18 3.75 33.04
CA MET A 265 -10.35 4.22 33.79
C MET A 265 -11.28 3.05 34.17
N GLN A 266 -11.49 2.10 33.26
CA GLN A 266 -12.26 0.88 33.54
C GLN A 266 -11.59 0.01 34.60
N LEU A 267 -10.26 -0.18 34.50
CA LEU A 267 -9.49 -0.97 35.46
C LEU A 267 -9.51 -0.33 36.85
N GLU A 268 -9.40 0.99 36.94
CA GLU A 268 -9.55 1.72 38.20
C GLU A 268 -10.98 1.60 38.77
N GLY A 269 -12.02 1.60 37.90
CA GLY A 269 -13.39 1.30 38.28
C GLY A 269 -13.54 -0.10 38.89
N LYS A 270 -13.00 -1.12 38.22
CA LYS A 270 -13.00 -2.51 38.71
C LYS A 270 -12.19 -2.68 39.98
N LYS A 271 -11.09 -1.95 40.15
CA LYS A 271 -10.30 -1.94 41.39
C LYS A 271 -11.10 -1.39 42.56
N LYS A 272 -11.86 -0.30 42.35
CA LYS A 272 -12.77 0.24 43.37
C LYS A 272 -13.90 -0.72 43.73
N GLU A 273 -14.49 -1.41 42.73
CA GLU A 273 -15.47 -2.47 42.96
C GLU A 273 -14.87 -3.60 43.80
N LEU A 274 -13.68 -4.10 43.45
CA LEU A 274 -12.96 -5.12 44.22
C LEU A 274 -12.66 -4.68 45.65
N GLU A 275 -12.23 -3.44 45.85
CA GLU A 275 -11.96 -2.92 47.20
C GLU A 275 -13.26 -2.84 48.02
N SER A 276 -14.38 -2.45 47.40
CA SER A 276 -15.68 -2.45 48.07
C SER A 276 -16.12 -3.86 48.45
N LEU A 277 -15.98 -4.84 47.56
CA LEU A 277 -16.30 -6.25 47.82
C LEU A 277 -15.39 -6.83 48.90
N ARG A 278 -14.09 -6.50 48.88
CA ARG A 278 -13.14 -6.92 49.90
C ARG A 278 -13.50 -6.37 51.27
N SER A 279 -13.88 -5.09 51.35
CA SER A 279 -14.35 -4.49 52.59
C SER A 279 -15.63 -5.15 53.10
N ALA A 280 -16.57 -5.49 52.22
CA ALA A 280 -17.79 -6.20 52.58
C ALA A 280 -17.48 -7.61 53.10
N LEU A 281 -16.61 -8.36 52.41
CA LEU A 281 -16.16 -9.69 52.83
C LEU A 281 -15.49 -9.66 54.21
N GLU A 282 -14.64 -8.65 54.46
CA GLU A 282 -13.98 -8.45 55.75
C GLU A 282 -15.02 -8.18 56.86
N THR A 283 -16.03 -7.34 56.60
CA THR A 283 -17.10 -7.11 57.59
C THR A 283 -17.91 -8.36 57.88
N ASP A 284 -18.18 -9.19 56.86
CA ASP A 284 -18.90 -10.44 57.05
C ASP A 284 -18.05 -11.47 57.78
N HIS A 285 -16.75 -11.57 57.50
CA HIS A 285 -15.81 -12.38 58.28
C HIS A 285 -15.80 -11.98 59.76
N GLN A 286 -15.78 -10.68 60.05
CA GLN A 286 -15.86 -10.18 61.43
C GLN A 286 -17.19 -10.56 62.11
N LYS A 287 -18.32 -10.44 61.39
CA LYS A 287 -19.63 -10.89 61.91
C LYS A 287 -19.67 -12.39 62.16
N PHE A 288 -19.12 -13.20 61.25
CA PHE A 288 -19.03 -14.65 61.41
C PHE A 288 -18.16 -15.02 62.61
N GLY A 289 -16.97 -14.42 62.75
CA GLY A 289 -16.09 -14.64 63.91
C GLY A 289 -16.75 -14.22 65.22
N GLN A 290 -17.54 -13.14 65.24
CA GLN A 290 -18.31 -12.75 66.43
C GLN A 290 -19.42 -13.75 66.75
N ARG A 291 -20.12 -14.27 65.73
CA ARG A 291 -21.18 -15.27 65.90
C ARG A 291 -20.61 -16.61 66.38
N GLU A 292 -19.45 -17.01 65.87
CA GLU A 292 -18.71 -18.19 66.33
C GLU A 292 -18.33 -18.06 67.80
N LYS A 293 -17.76 -16.93 68.23
CA LYS A 293 -17.47 -16.66 69.64
C LYS A 293 -18.72 -16.74 70.52
N ASN A 294 -19.83 -16.17 70.06
CA ASN A 294 -21.10 -16.22 70.79
C ASN A 294 -21.61 -17.67 70.94
N LEU A 295 -21.53 -18.49 69.88
CA LEU A 295 -21.94 -19.89 69.92
C LEU A 295 -21.02 -20.73 70.82
N ILE A 296 -19.71 -20.48 70.81
CA ILE A 296 -18.76 -21.14 71.72
C ILE A 296 -19.13 -20.81 73.17
N ASN A 297 -19.37 -19.52 73.48
CA ASN A 297 -19.79 -19.11 74.81
C ASN A 297 -21.12 -19.79 75.22
N GLU A 298 -22.09 -19.88 74.32
CA GLU A 298 -23.36 -20.57 74.57
C GLU A 298 -23.15 -22.06 74.85
N ILE A 299 -22.31 -22.74 74.05
CA ILE A 299 -21.93 -24.15 74.28
C ILE A 299 -21.28 -24.33 75.64
N ASP A 300 -20.36 -23.45 76.05
CA ASP A 300 -19.68 -23.53 77.34
C ASP A 300 -20.64 -23.30 78.51
N THR A 301 -21.59 -22.36 78.37
CA THR A 301 -22.64 -22.14 79.38
C THR A 301 -23.59 -23.32 79.49
N LEU A 302 -24.02 -23.90 78.36
CA LEU A 302 -24.86 -25.10 78.33
C LEU A 302 -24.14 -26.32 78.88
N LYS A 303 -22.85 -26.47 78.57
CA LYS A 303 -22.01 -27.54 79.12
C LYS A 303 -21.87 -27.41 80.63
N SER A 304 -21.66 -26.19 81.14
CA SER A 304 -21.61 -25.92 82.57
C SER A 304 -22.94 -26.21 83.25
N SER A 305 -24.07 -25.75 82.68
CA SER A 305 -25.41 -26.03 83.21
C SER A 305 -25.78 -27.51 83.14
N SER A 306 -25.44 -28.20 82.06
CA SER A 306 -25.62 -29.65 81.92
C SER A 306 -24.78 -30.41 82.94
N GLN A 307 -23.52 -30.01 83.14
CA GLN A 307 -22.66 -30.59 84.17
C GLN A 307 -23.25 -30.39 85.58
N GLU A 308 -23.77 -29.20 85.88
CA GLU A 308 -24.48 -28.94 87.14
C GLU A 308 -25.70 -29.85 87.29
N GLN A 309 -26.54 -29.99 86.26
CA GLN A 309 -27.69 -30.90 86.29
C GLN A 309 -27.28 -32.37 86.46
N VAL A 310 -26.20 -32.82 85.81
CA VAL A 310 -25.65 -34.17 86.00
C VAL A 310 -25.24 -34.35 87.46
N THR A 311 -24.52 -33.41 88.07
CA THR A 311 -24.15 -33.52 89.49
C THR A 311 -25.38 -33.52 90.43
N GLN A 312 -26.43 -32.79 90.08
CA GLN A 312 -27.72 -32.81 90.80
C GLN A 312 -28.43 -34.16 90.66
N LEU A 313 -28.44 -34.75 89.47
CA LEU A 313 -29.01 -36.07 89.23
C LEU A 313 -28.20 -37.17 89.88
N GLU A 314 -26.87 -37.10 89.87
CA GLU A 314 -25.99 -38.04 90.57
C GLU A 314 -26.25 -38.01 92.07
N THR A 315 -26.37 -36.83 92.66
CA THR A 315 -26.74 -36.68 94.08
C THR A 315 -28.15 -37.19 94.37
N SER A 316 -29.13 -36.92 93.51
CA SER A 316 -30.50 -37.45 93.65
C SER A 316 -30.57 -38.97 93.47
N MET A 317 -29.82 -39.54 92.52
CA MET A 317 -29.76 -40.99 92.31
C MET A 317 -29.10 -41.69 93.50
N GLU A 318 -28.08 -41.09 94.10
CA GLU A 318 -27.48 -41.63 95.33
C GLU A 318 -28.46 -41.58 96.50
N GLN A 319 -29.23 -40.49 96.64
CA GLN A 319 -30.33 -40.41 97.62
C GLN A 319 -31.40 -41.48 97.37
N LEU A 320 -31.82 -41.67 96.12
CA LEU A 320 -32.80 -42.69 95.77
C LEU A 320 -32.25 -44.11 95.94
N ARG A 321 -30.96 -44.34 95.71
CA ARG A 321 -30.31 -45.63 95.96
C ARG A 321 -30.34 -45.96 97.45
N ILE A 322 -30.07 -44.98 98.32
CA ILE A 322 -30.23 -45.10 99.77
C ILE A 322 -31.70 -45.42 100.13
N GLU A 323 -32.66 -44.76 99.48
CA GLU A 323 -34.08 -45.02 99.70
C GLU A 323 -34.52 -46.39 99.15
N LEU A 324 -33.99 -46.84 98.01
CA LEU A 324 -34.28 -48.15 97.43
C LEU A 324 -33.66 -49.28 98.24
N ASP A 325 -32.43 -49.13 98.73
CA ASP A 325 -31.84 -50.06 99.71
C ASP A 325 -32.68 -50.12 100.99
N SER A 326 -33.39 -49.04 101.33
CA SER A 326 -34.35 -49.01 102.44
C SER A 326 -35.70 -49.67 102.12
N ARG A 327 -36.18 -49.58 100.86
CA ARG A 327 -37.46 -50.14 100.39
C ARG A 327 -37.38 -51.59 99.91
N LEU A 328 -36.24 -52.06 99.39
CA LEU A 328 -36.01 -53.46 99.01
C LEU A 328 -36.10 -54.43 100.22
N LYS A 329 -36.07 -53.90 101.45
CA LYS A 329 -36.44 -54.66 102.66
C LYS A 329 -37.94 -54.92 102.81
N ASN A 330 -38.79 -54.26 102.05
CA ASN A 330 -40.24 -54.27 102.24
C ASN A 330 -40.96 -54.60 100.93
N GLN A 331 -41.31 -55.88 100.84
CA GLN A 331 -42.48 -56.45 100.15
C GLN A 331 -42.32 -56.93 98.70
N GLU A 332 -42.51 -58.25 98.62
CA GLU A 332 -42.81 -59.09 97.47
C GLU A 332 -44.26 -58.92 96.99
N GLU A 333 -44.41 -59.06 95.67
CA GLU A 333 -45.50 -59.73 94.96
C GLU A 333 -46.89 -59.05 94.75
N PRO A 334 -47.60 -59.45 93.67
CA PRO A 334 -48.45 -58.62 92.81
C PRO A 334 -49.93 -59.08 92.85
N ILE A 335 -50.73 -58.76 91.82
CA ILE A 335 -51.67 -59.67 91.10
C ILE A 335 -52.98 -58.97 90.60
N ARG A 336 -53.32 -59.33 89.34
CA ARG A 336 -54.64 -59.44 88.64
C ARG A 336 -55.48 -58.21 88.25
N GLY A 337 -55.84 -58.20 86.95
CA GLY A 337 -56.98 -57.45 86.41
C GLY A 337 -57.43 -57.88 85.00
N SER A 338 -57.68 -59.17 84.75
CA SER A 338 -57.85 -59.75 83.40
C SER A 338 -59.13 -59.40 82.62
N GLU A 339 -60.16 -58.77 83.20
CA GLU A 339 -61.40 -58.43 82.46
C GLU A 339 -61.51 -56.95 82.08
N LYS A 340 -60.80 -56.07 82.78
CA LYS A 340 -60.56 -54.70 82.28
C LYS A 340 -59.65 -54.75 81.05
N ASN A 341 -58.75 -55.74 81.00
CA ASN A 341 -57.81 -55.97 79.92
C ASN A 341 -58.48 -56.11 78.55
N GLU A 342 -59.64 -56.73 78.40
CA GLU A 342 -60.21 -56.91 77.04
C GLU A 342 -60.82 -55.61 76.49
N LYS A 343 -61.45 -54.80 77.34
CA LYS A 343 -61.96 -53.48 76.96
C LYS A 343 -60.85 -52.45 76.82
N THR A 344 -59.79 -52.52 77.64
CA THR A 344 -58.59 -51.72 77.43
C THR A 344 -57.86 -52.19 76.17
N LEU A 345 -57.73 -53.49 75.90
CA LEU A 345 -57.13 -54.03 74.67
C LEU A 345 -57.88 -53.60 73.40
N LYS A 346 -59.22 -53.52 73.43
CA LYS A 346 -60.01 -53.01 72.29
C LYS A 346 -59.81 -51.50 72.10
N LYS A 347 -59.82 -50.72 73.18
CA LYS A 347 -59.51 -49.29 73.13
C LYS A 347 -58.06 -49.03 72.72
N GLU A 348 -57.14 -49.88 73.17
CA GLU A 348 -55.73 -49.87 72.81
C GLU A 348 -55.58 -50.22 71.34
N LEU A 349 -56.26 -51.25 70.83
CA LEU A 349 -56.27 -51.60 69.40
C LEU A 349 -56.78 -50.45 68.53
N ASP A 350 -57.87 -49.79 68.93
CA ASP A 350 -58.40 -48.64 68.18
C ASP A 350 -57.47 -47.43 68.28
N SER A 351 -56.84 -47.20 69.44
CA SER A 351 -55.80 -46.18 69.58
C SER A 351 -54.53 -46.53 68.80
N LEU A 352 -54.20 -47.82 68.65
CA LEU A 352 -53.06 -48.32 67.88
C LEU A 352 -53.34 -48.18 66.39
N LYS A 353 -54.58 -48.40 65.95
CA LYS A 353 -55.00 -48.14 64.57
C LYS A 353 -54.95 -46.66 64.25
N LEU A 354 -55.42 -45.80 65.15
CA LEU A 354 -55.33 -44.35 64.96
C LEU A 354 -53.87 -43.88 64.95
N SER A 355 -53.05 -44.41 65.86
CA SER A 355 -51.60 -44.16 65.93
C SER A 355 -50.87 -44.68 64.69
N SER A 356 -51.22 -45.87 64.20
CA SER A 356 -50.68 -46.45 62.97
C SER A 356 -51.05 -45.60 61.76
N SER A 357 -52.30 -45.14 61.65
CA SER A 357 -52.73 -44.26 60.58
C SER A 357 -52.06 -42.88 60.66
N GLN A 358 -51.84 -42.34 61.85
CA GLN A 358 -51.07 -41.12 62.06
C GLN A 358 -49.60 -41.30 61.66
N MET A 359 -49.00 -42.44 62.00
CA MET A 359 -47.64 -42.78 61.63
C MET A 359 -47.51 -42.98 60.12
N GLU A 360 -48.48 -43.62 59.49
CA GLU A 360 -48.56 -43.80 58.03
C GLU A 360 -48.72 -42.47 57.30
N ASN A 361 -49.56 -41.56 57.80
CA ASN A 361 -49.69 -40.20 57.28
C ASN A 361 -48.41 -39.38 57.49
N SER A 362 -47.72 -39.55 58.62
CA SER A 362 -46.42 -38.91 58.87
C SER A 362 -45.32 -39.47 57.96
N LEU A 363 -45.33 -40.77 57.68
CA LEU A 363 -44.37 -41.43 56.82
C LEU A 363 -44.61 -41.07 55.36
N THR A 364 -45.86 -41.04 54.90
CA THR A 364 -46.22 -40.59 53.54
C THR A 364 -45.89 -39.11 53.34
N GLY A 365 -46.14 -38.25 54.32
CA GLY A 365 -45.67 -36.85 54.29
C GLY A 365 -44.15 -36.74 54.24
N ARG A 366 -43.42 -37.59 54.97
CA ARG A 366 -41.96 -37.61 54.92
C ARG A 366 -41.42 -38.17 53.61
N ILE A 367 -42.11 -39.14 53.00
CA ILE A 367 -41.78 -39.66 51.67
C ILE A 367 -41.95 -38.58 50.63
N SER A 368 -43.07 -37.84 50.64
CA SER A 368 -43.28 -36.75 49.68
C SER A 368 -42.27 -35.60 49.86
N ASP A 369 -41.92 -35.26 51.10
CA ASP A 369 -40.85 -34.29 51.38
C ASP A 369 -39.48 -34.76 50.84
N LEU A 370 -39.16 -36.04 51.00
CA LEU A 370 -37.94 -36.64 50.46
C LEU A 370 -37.95 -36.67 48.93
N GLU A 371 -39.09 -36.97 48.30
CA GLU A 371 -39.24 -36.92 46.84
C GLU A 371 -39.09 -35.49 46.29
N ILE A 372 -39.68 -34.50 46.96
CA ILE A 372 -39.49 -33.08 46.61
C ILE A 372 -38.01 -32.70 46.73
N ARG A 373 -37.33 -33.15 47.79
CA ARG A 373 -35.90 -32.89 47.99
C ARG A 373 -35.03 -33.60 46.95
N LEU A 374 -35.36 -34.84 46.59
CA LEU A 374 -34.70 -35.60 45.53
C LEU A 374 -34.84 -34.88 44.18
N ASN A 375 -36.05 -34.44 43.83
CA ASN A 375 -36.30 -33.69 42.59
C ASN A 375 -35.55 -32.35 42.56
N LYS A 376 -35.50 -31.64 43.68
CA LYS A 376 -34.69 -30.41 43.79
C LYS A 376 -33.20 -30.68 43.60
N LEU A 377 -32.69 -31.77 44.18
CA LEU A 377 -31.29 -32.18 43.99
C LEU A 377 -31.02 -32.59 42.54
N LEU A 378 -31.92 -33.33 41.88
CA LEU A 378 -31.79 -33.69 40.46
C LEU A 378 -31.78 -32.47 39.55
N GLN A 379 -32.67 -31.50 39.80
CA GLN A 379 -32.68 -30.23 39.04
C GLN A 379 -31.38 -29.43 39.26
N PHE A 380 -30.87 -29.41 40.49
CA PHE A 380 -29.59 -28.75 40.78
C PHE A 380 -28.42 -29.45 40.10
N ASN A 381 -28.43 -30.79 40.08
CA ASN A 381 -27.39 -31.59 39.42
C ASN A 381 -27.40 -31.36 37.90
N SER A 382 -28.57 -31.32 37.28
CA SER A 382 -28.71 -31.00 35.85
C SER A 382 -28.20 -29.58 35.52
N LYS A 383 -28.43 -28.60 36.40
CA LYS A 383 -27.88 -27.24 36.23
C LYS A 383 -26.35 -27.23 36.33
N LEU A 384 -25.80 -27.88 37.36
CA LEU A 384 -24.36 -28.02 37.51
C LEU A 384 -23.72 -28.73 36.32
N GLU A 385 -24.37 -29.76 35.78
CA GLU A 385 -23.89 -30.48 34.60
C GLU A 385 -23.86 -29.60 33.35
N GLY A 386 -24.88 -28.75 33.16
CA GLY A 386 -24.90 -27.73 32.11
C GLY A 386 -23.80 -26.68 32.29
N GLU A 387 -23.56 -26.20 33.51
CA GLU A 387 -22.44 -25.30 33.82
C GLU A 387 -21.09 -25.98 33.53
N LEU A 388 -20.91 -27.24 33.92
CA LEU A 388 -19.69 -28.02 33.67
C LEU A 388 -19.46 -28.21 32.17
N GLN A 389 -20.51 -28.45 31.39
CA GLN A 389 -20.43 -28.54 29.93
C GLN A 389 -20.05 -27.19 29.31
N SER A 390 -20.61 -26.07 29.79
CA SER A 390 -20.21 -24.74 29.35
C SER A 390 -18.75 -24.42 29.68
N PHE A 391 -18.27 -24.82 30.85
CA PHE A 391 -16.85 -24.70 31.24
C PHE A 391 -15.94 -25.57 30.38
N ARG A 392 -16.38 -26.78 29.99
CA ARG A 392 -15.63 -27.63 29.05
C ARG A 392 -15.50 -26.98 27.68
N HIS A 393 -16.60 -26.47 27.11
CA HIS A 393 -16.56 -25.76 25.83
C HIS A 393 -15.69 -24.51 25.90
N LEU A 394 -15.73 -23.76 27.01
CA LEU A 394 -14.84 -22.61 27.20
C LEU A 394 -13.37 -23.04 27.29
N SER A 395 -13.07 -24.13 28.02
CA SER A 395 -11.73 -24.68 28.13
C SER A 395 -11.19 -25.13 26.77
N GLU A 396 -12.02 -25.81 25.96
CA GLU A 396 -11.67 -26.25 24.61
C GLU A 396 -11.43 -25.07 23.67
N SER A 397 -12.26 -24.02 23.76
CA SER A 397 -12.05 -22.77 23.01
C SER A 397 -10.74 -22.06 23.41
N LEU A 398 -10.44 -22.01 24.71
CA LEU A 398 -9.18 -21.45 25.21
C LEU A 398 -7.97 -22.28 24.78
N GLU A 399 -8.09 -23.61 24.76
CA GLU A 399 -7.04 -24.52 24.33
C GLU A 399 -6.76 -24.37 22.83
N ASN A 400 -7.79 -24.24 21.99
CA ASN A 400 -7.64 -23.94 20.57
C ASN A 400 -6.96 -22.60 20.34
N ARG A 401 -7.35 -21.56 21.09
CA ARG A 401 -6.73 -20.23 21.00
C ARG A 401 -5.28 -20.23 21.49
N LEU A 402 -4.96 -21.01 22.53
CA LEU A 402 -3.59 -21.20 23.00
C LEU A 402 -2.73 -21.93 21.94
N SER A 403 -3.31 -22.93 21.28
CA SER A 403 -2.67 -23.64 20.16
C SER A 403 -2.38 -22.71 18.99
N GLU A 404 -3.33 -21.87 18.62
CA GLU A 404 -3.17 -20.87 17.56
C GLU A 404 -2.09 -19.83 17.92
N GLU A 405 -2.13 -19.26 19.13
CA GLU A 405 -1.11 -18.32 19.60
C GLU A 405 0.27 -18.98 19.68
N SER A 406 0.34 -20.28 20.01
CA SER A 406 1.61 -21.02 20.01
C SER A 406 2.20 -21.19 18.61
N LYS A 407 1.35 -21.43 17.59
CA LYS A 407 1.77 -21.49 16.18
C LYS A 407 2.25 -20.13 15.70
N GLU A 408 1.52 -19.06 16.00
CA GLU A 408 1.95 -17.70 15.66
C GLU A 408 3.28 -17.32 16.33
N ARG A 409 3.48 -17.69 17.61
CA ARG A 409 4.77 -17.50 18.28
C ARG A 409 5.89 -18.27 17.60
N GLN A 410 5.64 -19.49 17.15
CA GLN A 410 6.63 -20.27 16.41
C GLN A 410 6.98 -19.62 15.06
N GLU A 411 5.98 -19.16 14.30
CA GLU A 411 6.22 -18.43 13.04
C GLU A 411 6.99 -17.13 13.27
N ASN A 412 6.65 -16.38 14.31
CA ASN A 412 7.36 -15.16 14.67
C ASN A 412 8.80 -15.44 15.12
N ALA A 413 9.05 -16.56 15.81
CA ALA A 413 10.40 -16.99 16.17
C ALA A 413 11.24 -17.32 14.92
N ILE A 414 10.65 -18.00 13.93
CA ILE A 414 11.32 -18.28 12.64
C ILE A 414 11.64 -16.96 11.91
N LYS A 415 10.68 -16.04 11.80
CA LYS A 415 10.89 -14.72 11.19
C LYS A 415 12.00 -13.93 11.92
N LEU A 416 12.02 -13.99 13.25
CA LEU A 416 13.07 -13.35 14.05
C LEU A 416 14.45 -13.94 13.76
N GLN A 417 14.56 -15.25 13.63
CA GLN A 417 15.80 -15.94 13.26
C GLN A 417 16.26 -15.54 11.84
N GLU A 418 15.34 -15.43 10.88
CA GLU A 418 15.66 -14.94 9.54
C GLU A 418 16.16 -13.49 9.55
N PHE A 419 15.54 -12.62 10.35
CA PHE A 419 16.01 -11.24 10.50
C PHE A 419 17.38 -11.17 11.19
N GLN A 420 17.65 -12.01 12.18
CA GLN A 420 18.97 -12.14 12.79
C GLN A 420 20.02 -12.54 11.76
N GLN A 421 19.76 -13.57 10.95
CA GLN A 421 20.68 -13.98 9.88
C GLN A 421 20.91 -12.89 8.83
N LYS A 422 19.85 -12.13 8.47
CA LYS A 422 19.99 -10.99 7.55
C LYS A 422 20.84 -9.87 8.16
N ASN A 423 20.65 -9.57 9.45
CA ASN A 423 21.48 -8.60 10.16
C ASN A 423 22.94 -9.04 10.25
N GLU A 424 23.21 -10.31 10.53
CA GLU A 424 24.58 -10.85 10.53
C GLU A 424 25.23 -10.73 9.14
N LYS A 425 24.50 -11.05 8.07
CA LYS A 425 25.00 -10.86 6.69
C LYS A 425 25.30 -9.40 6.37
N LEU A 426 24.41 -8.49 6.77
CA LEU A 426 24.63 -7.05 6.58
C LEU A 426 25.79 -6.54 7.42
N GLN A 427 25.96 -7.03 8.65
CA GLN A 427 27.07 -6.69 9.52
C GLN A 427 28.40 -7.18 8.94
N ASN A 428 28.44 -8.40 8.40
CA ASN A 428 29.62 -8.93 7.71
C ASN A 428 29.93 -8.12 6.45
N SER A 429 28.93 -7.80 5.63
CA SER A 429 29.13 -6.94 4.45
C SER A 429 29.62 -5.54 4.83
N LEU A 430 29.10 -4.96 5.92
CA LEU A 430 29.59 -3.69 6.44
C LEU A 430 31.04 -3.81 6.90
N GLN A 431 31.39 -4.88 7.61
CA GLN A 431 32.75 -5.16 8.04
C GLN A 431 33.72 -5.29 6.83
N ASP A 432 33.32 -6.02 5.79
CA ASP A 432 34.10 -6.13 4.55
C ASP A 432 34.33 -4.75 3.91
N THR A 433 33.30 -3.90 3.85
CA THR A 433 33.46 -2.54 3.30
C THR A 433 34.34 -1.64 4.16
N ILE A 434 34.34 -1.83 5.49
CA ILE A 434 35.24 -1.12 6.40
C ILE A 434 36.68 -1.58 6.16
N GLU A 435 36.92 -2.88 5.99
CA GLU A 435 38.23 -3.43 5.69
C GLU A 435 38.76 -2.94 4.33
N ASP A 436 37.91 -2.91 3.31
CA ASP A 436 38.22 -2.34 2.00
C ASP A 436 38.55 -0.85 2.06
N TYR A 437 37.77 -0.08 2.83
CA TYR A 437 38.03 1.34 3.06
C TYR A 437 39.37 1.54 3.77
N ASN A 438 39.66 0.76 4.82
CA ASN A 438 40.93 0.81 5.54
C ASN A 438 42.11 0.44 4.64
N LEU A 439 41.95 -0.55 3.76
CA LEU A 439 42.96 -0.92 2.79
C LEU A 439 43.19 0.20 1.77
N LEU A 440 42.12 0.84 1.30
CA LEU A 440 42.21 1.96 0.38
C LEU A 440 42.87 3.18 1.04
N GLN A 441 42.53 3.45 2.29
CA GLN A 441 43.16 4.51 3.09
C GLN A 441 44.65 4.25 3.27
N ARG A 442 45.06 3.03 3.67
CA ARG A 442 46.49 2.66 3.74
C ARG A 442 47.19 2.81 2.40
N LYS A 443 46.56 2.42 1.29
CA LYS A 443 47.12 2.62 -0.06
C LYS A 443 47.28 4.10 -0.40
N TYR A 444 46.32 4.93 -0.02
CA TYR A 444 46.40 6.38 -0.19
C TYR A 444 47.55 6.97 0.65
N GLU A 445 47.65 6.60 1.92
CA GLU A 445 48.74 7.03 2.83
C GLU A 445 50.11 6.63 2.29
N ILE A 446 50.27 5.40 1.78
CA ILE A 446 51.52 4.96 1.14
C ILE A 446 51.84 5.80 -0.10
N ARG A 447 50.86 6.12 -0.95
CA ARG A 447 51.09 6.98 -2.12
C ARG A 447 51.40 8.42 -1.72
N HIS A 448 50.72 8.94 -0.72
CA HIS A 448 50.95 10.28 -0.19
C HIS A 448 52.36 10.42 0.36
N THR A 449 52.80 9.49 1.22
CA THR A 449 54.15 9.47 1.78
C THR A 449 55.22 9.28 0.69
N GLN A 450 54.98 8.46 -0.33
CA GLN A 450 55.87 8.34 -1.49
C GLN A 450 55.97 9.63 -2.30
N LEU A 451 54.87 10.37 -2.46
CA LEU A 451 54.85 11.66 -3.14
C LEU A 451 55.52 12.74 -2.31
N GLU A 452 55.32 12.79 -0.99
CA GLU A 452 56.04 13.68 -0.09
C GLU A 452 57.55 13.41 -0.12
N LEU A 453 57.98 12.15 -0.07
CA LEU A 453 59.38 11.77 -0.23
C LEU A 453 59.97 12.17 -1.60
N ASN A 454 59.15 12.22 -2.65
CA ASN A 454 59.57 12.66 -3.98
C ASN A 454 59.54 14.20 -4.14
N VAL A 455 58.72 14.91 -3.37
CA VAL A 455 58.61 16.38 -3.37
C VAL A 455 59.64 17.03 -2.44
N ASP A 456 60.04 16.35 -1.36
CA ASP A 456 61.09 16.79 -0.42
C ASP A 456 62.53 16.55 -0.93
N SER A 457 62.73 16.39 -2.24
CA SER A 457 64.06 16.43 -2.84
C SER A 457 64.38 17.77 -3.50
N PRO A 458 64.95 18.75 -2.76
CA PRO A 458 65.69 19.86 -3.35
C PRO A 458 67.21 19.65 -3.23
N VAL A 459 67.87 19.63 -4.39
CA VAL A 459 69.08 20.40 -4.76
C VAL A 459 70.18 20.66 -3.69
N VAL A 460 71.27 19.84 -3.72
CA VAL A 460 72.75 20.18 -3.68
C VAL A 460 73.34 20.80 -2.37
N PRO A 461 74.67 20.77 -2.02
CA PRO A 461 75.82 19.82 -2.12
C PRO A 461 76.50 19.53 -0.73
N ALA A 462 77.72 18.94 -0.75
CA ALA A 462 78.74 18.87 0.32
C ALA A 462 78.69 17.64 1.23
N GLU A 463 79.58 16.67 1.01
CA GLU A 463 80.95 16.59 1.58
C GLU A 463 80.98 16.21 3.08
N LYS A 464 81.55 15.01 3.31
CA LYS A 464 82.59 14.69 4.29
C LYS A 464 82.20 14.35 5.75
N HIS A 465 82.68 13.15 6.13
CA HIS A 465 83.16 12.70 7.46
C HIS A 465 82.06 12.35 8.49
N SER A 466 82.03 11.19 9.19
CA SER A 466 83.01 10.13 9.43
C SER A 466 82.36 8.88 10.06
N LYS A 467 82.78 7.70 9.55
CA LYS A 467 83.28 6.50 10.25
C LYS A 467 82.59 5.98 11.53
N SER A 468 82.18 4.71 11.49
CA SER A 468 82.83 3.61 12.24
C SER A 468 82.37 2.25 11.69
N SER A 469 83.25 1.50 11.00
CA SER A 469 83.74 0.14 11.37
C SER A 469 82.64 -0.93 11.52
N GLN A 470 82.59 -2.04 10.78
CA GLN A 470 83.67 -2.98 10.46
C GLN A 470 83.21 -3.98 9.36
N LEU A 471 84.10 -4.26 8.41
CA LEU A 471 84.18 -5.42 7.50
C LEU A 471 84.50 -6.72 8.28
N PRO A 472 84.72 -7.92 7.68
CA PRO A 472 84.76 -8.36 6.26
C PRO A 472 83.90 -9.65 6.03
N ASP A 473 83.72 -10.30 4.88
CA ASP A 473 84.63 -10.83 3.83
C ASP A 473 83.82 -10.94 2.51
N VAL A 474 84.28 -10.44 1.35
CA VAL A 474 85.38 -10.98 0.49
C VAL A 474 84.90 -12.32 -0.11
N ASP A 475 84.72 -12.51 -1.43
CA ASP A 475 85.65 -12.21 -2.53
C ASP A 475 84.94 -12.43 -3.91
N TYR A 476 85.17 -11.49 -4.86
CA TYR A 476 85.48 -11.63 -6.31
C TYR A 476 84.83 -12.72 -7.22
N LYS A 477 84.57 -12.51 -8.52
CA LYS A 477 85.08 -11.54 -9.51
C LYS A 477 84.30 -11.63 -10.85
N HIS A 478 84.18 -10.46 -11.52
CA HIS A 478 84.39 -10.15 -12.97
C HIS A 478 83.79 -11.07 -14.07
N ARG A 479 83.29 -10.60 -15.24
CA ARG A 479 83.30 -9.28 -15.91
C ARG A 479 82.36 -9.34 -17.14
N ASP A 480 81.88 -8.15 -17.54
CA ASP A 480 81.59 -7.67 -18.90
C ASP A 480 80.47 -8.32 -19.76
N GLY A 481 79.35 -7.60 -19.83
CA GLY A 481 79.00 -6.85 -21.05
C GLY A 481 77.96 -7.44 -22.01
N LYS A 482 76.71 -6.95 -21.93
CA LYS A 482 75.93 -6.33 -23.02
C LYS A 482 74.49 -5.95 -22.57
N VAL A 483 74.02 -4.84 -23.11
CA VAL A 483 72.72 -4.15 -22.88
C VAL A 483 71.63 -4.74 -23.82
N PRO A 484 70.33 -4.41 -23.69
CA PRO A 484 69.28 -4.86 -22.75
C PRO A 484 68.19 -5.73 -23.46
N PRO A 485 67.11 -6.16 -22.78
CA PRO A 485 65.79 -5.69 -23.24
C PRO A 485 64.73 -5.44 -22.14
N SER A 486 63.60 -4.92 -22.63
CA SER A 486 62.36 -4.43 -22.02
C SER A 486 61.57 -5.40 -21.11
N PRO A 487 60.62 -4.89 -20.30
CA PRO A 487 59.94 -5.64 -19.26
C PRO A 487 58.56 -6.13 -19.72
N THR A 488 58.23 -7.40 -19.45
CA THR A 488 56.86 -7.86 -19.17
C THR A 488 56.87 -9.30 -18.67
N GLU A 489 56.12 -9.48 -17.58
CA GLU A 489 55.38 -10.68 -17.15
C GLU A 489 56.07 -11.75 -16.27
N ASP A 490 55.37 -11.95 -15.14
CA ASP A 490 55.16 -13.15 -14.32
C ASP A 490 56.31 -13.77 -13.49
N ASP A 491 56.19 -13.64 -12.16
CA ASP A 491 56.22 -14.81 -11.27
C ASP A 491 55.74 -14.47 -9.84
N TRP A 492 54.49 -14.81 -9.51
CA TRP A 492 54.03 -14.90 -8.12
C TRP A 492 54.10 -16.35 -7.68
N MET A 493 55.24 -16.73 -7.09
CA MET A 493 55.44 -18.01 -6.42
C MET A 493 54.60 -18.07 -5.13
N TYR A 494 53.84 -19.16 -4.96
CA TYR A 494 53.26 -19.57 -3.67
C TYR A 494 54.33 -20.18 -2.74
N PRO A 495 54.16 -20.06 -1.40
CA PRO A 495 54.66 -21.04 -0.45
C PRO A 495 53.52 -21.76 0.33
N PRO A 496 53.83 -22.88 1.02
CA PRO A 496 53.04 -24.10 0.92
C PRO A 496 52.31 -24.54 2.22
N ASN A 497 51.44 -25.55 2.06
CA ASN A 497 50.79 -26.39 3.08
C ASN A 497 51.54 -26.55 4.40
N VAL A 498 50.82 -26.40 5.52
CA VAL A 498 50.87 -27.34 6.66
C VAL A 498 49.49 -27.41 7.33
N SER A 499 48.81 -28.55 7.17
CA SER A 499 47.81 -29.04 8.11
C SER A 499 48.51 -29.85 9.20
N GLN A 500 48.12 -29.71 10.48
CA GLN A 500 48.03 -30.75 11.52
C GLN A 500 47.86 -30.12 12.92
N ILE A 501 46.75 -30.42 13.61
CA ILE A 501 46.64 -31.25 14.84
C ILE A 501 45.25 -31.05 15.47
N SER A 502 44.61 -32.19 15.72
CA SER A 502 43.29 -32.49 16.27
C SER A 502 43.10 -32.26 17.78
N SER A 503 41.86 -32.31 18.28
CA SER A 503 41.30 -33.32 19.24
C SER A 503 39.92 -32.85 19.74
N MET A 504 38.93 -33.63 20.16
CA MET A 504 38.55 -35.04 20.04
C MET A 504 37.21 -35.17 20.80
N GLY A 505 36.28 -35.99 20.29
CA GLY A 505 35.02 -36.32 20.95
C GLY A 505 34.39 -37.53 20.27
N THR A 506 34.62 -38.70 20.85
CA THR A 506 34.26 -40.03 20.37
C THR A 506 32.75 -40.34 20.37
N PRO A 507 32.30 -41.32 19.56
CA PRO A 507 30.92 -41.77 19.44
C PRO A 507 30.59 -42.90 20.42
N MET A 508 29.32 -43.05 20.75
CA MET A 508 28.78 -44.19 21.50
C MET A 508 27.48 -44.63 20.82
N ASP A 509 27.46 -45.90 20.44
CA ASP A 509 26.36 -46.62 19.81
C ASP A 509 25.11 -46.69 20.71
N PHE A 510 23.93 -46.80 20.10
CA PHE A 510 22.90 -47.74 20.54
C PHE A 510 22.00 -48.15 19.38
N GLU A 511 22.01 -49.45 19.10
CA GLU A 511 21.11 -50.19 18.22
C GLU A 511 19.71 -50.34 18.81
N ASN A 512 18.69 -50.32 17.95
CA ASN A 512 17.70 -51.40 17.70
C ASN A 512 16.59 -50.84 16.78
N SER A 513 16.41 -51.30 15.53
CA SER A 513 15.86 -52.61 15.08
C SER A 513 14.38 -52.77 15.51
N SER A 514 13.40 -53.23 14.71
CA SER A 514 13.28 -53.72 13.34
C SER A 514 11.76 -53.91 13.05
N ILE A 515 11.42 -54.39 11.84
CA ILE A 515 10.12 -54.89 11.31
C ILE A 515 9.36 -53.85 10.47
N GLN A 516 9.53 -53.76 9.14
CA GLN A 516 9.16 -54.66 8.02
C GLN A 516 7.64 -54.79 7.74
N LYS A 517 7.19 -54.01 6.75
CA LYS A 517 6.62 -54.37 5.43
C LYS A 517 5.89 -55.73 5.19
N GLU A 518 4.88 -55.64 4.31
CA GLU A 518 4.17 -56.67 3.48
C GLU A 518 2.85 -57.24 4.06
N VAL A 519 1.73 -57.52 3.36
CA VAL A 519 1.31 -57.57 1.93
C VAL A 519 -0.23 -57.88 1.86
N ASP A 520 -0.88 -57.61 0.71
CA ASP A 520 -2.18 -58.11 0.15
C ASP A 520 -3.55 -57.80 0.81
N GLU A 521 -4.72 -57.86 0.16
CA GLU A 521 -5.32 -57.66 -1.19
C GLU A 521 -6.79 -58.20 -1.05
N ILE A 522 -7.69 -57.95 -2.03
CA ILE A 522 -9.09 -58.48 -2.20
C ILE A 522 -10.21 -57.59 -1.61
N SER A 523 -10.88 -56.75 -2.40
CA SER A 523 -12.03 -56.99 -3.32
C SER A 523 -13.39 -56.85 -2.63
N ASP A 524 -14.16 -55.81 -3.00
CA ASP A 524 -15.41 -56.00 -3.76
C ASP A 524 -16.01 -54.65 -4.23
N ARG A 525 -16.64 -54.70 -5.40
CA ARG A 525 -17.21 -53.64 -6.25
C ARG A 525 -18.51 -54.24 -6.86
N PRO A 526 -19.49 -53.54 -7.51
CA PRO A 526 -20.11 -52.18 -7.48
C PRO A 526 -21.67 -52.33 -7.28
N PRO A 527 -22.66 -51.56 -7.86
CA PRO A 527 -22.65 -50.34 -8.72
C PRO A 527 -23.76 -49.25 -8.59
N ILE A 528 -23.45 -48.09 -9.20
CA ILE A 528 -24.27 -47.15 -10.01
C ILE A 528 -25.45 -46.43 -9.31
N GLU A 529 -25.47 -45.09 -9.38
CA GLU A 529 -26.44 -44.28 -10.14
C GLU A 529 -26.04 -42.79 -10.11
N ASP A 530 -26.01 -42.18 -11.31
CA ASP A 530 -25.97 -40.75 -11.55
C ASP A 530 -27.33 -40.15 -11.17
N ASP A 531 -27.36 -38.99 -10.48
CA ASP A 531 -28.39 -38.02 -10.82
C ASP A 531 -27.99 -36.57 -10.50
N LYS A 532 -28.38 -35.71 -11.43
CA LYS A 532 -28.22 -34.25 -11.43
C LYS A 532 -29.00 -33.64 -10.26
N LEU A 533 -28.57 -32.45 -9.79
CA LEU A 533 -29.41 -31.23 -9.72
C LEU A 533 -28.65 -30.05 -9.06
N SER A 534 -28.61 -28.94 -9.80
CA SER A 534 -28.73 -27.54 -9.37
C SER A 534 -28.08 -27.07 -8.07
N ILE A 535 -26.91 -26.43 -8.18
CA ILE A 535 -26.48 -25.40 -7.22
C ILE A 535 -27.03 -24.06 -7.70
N ASN A 536 -28.21 -23.74 -7.17
CA ASN A 536 -28.72 -22.38 -6.98
C ASN A 536 -29.29 -22.39 -5.56
N GLY A 537 -28.66 -21.70 -4.61
CA GLY A 537 -29.18 -21.61 -3.26
C GLY A 537 -28.09 -21.28 -2.26
N MET A 538 -27.98 -19.99 -1.94
CA MET A 538 -27.24 -19.48 -0.81
C MET A 538 -27.84 -20.08 0.47
N ASP A 539 -27.15 -21.01 1.12
CA ASP A 539 -27.54 -21.49 2.45
C ASP A 539 -27.25 -20.40 3.48
N ILE A 540 -28.31 -19.68 3.84
CA ILE A 540 -28.37 -18.82 5.01
C ILE A 540 -28.57 -19.75 6.22
N PRO A 541 -27.72 -19.72 7.26
CA PRO A 541 -27.89 -20.57 8.42
C PRO A 541 -29.22 -20.27 9.14
N ASP A 542 -29.88 -21.33 9.62
CA ASP A 542 -31.20 -21.36 10.28
C ASP A 542 -31.37 -20.44 11.50
N GLU A 543 -30.30 -19.76 11.93
CA GLU A 543 -30.31 -18.80 13.03
C GLU A 543 -30.92 -17.44 12.63
N ALA A 544 -31.03 -17.14 11.33
CA ALA A 544 -31.67 -15.92 10.84
C ALA A 544 -33.21 -16.03 10.71
N ALA A 545 -33.79 -17.23 10.70
CA ALA A 545 -35.25 -17.44 10.65
C ALA A 545 -35.93 -17.26 12.02
N ALA A 546 -35.17 -17.37 13.12
CA ALA A 546 -35.70 -17.28 14.49
C ALA A 546 -35.99 -15.84 14.96
N MET A 547 -35.50 -14.82 14.25
CA MET A 547 -35.69 -13.40 14.61
C MET A 547 -36.91 -12.76 13.92
N GLY A 548 -37.58 -13.48 13.00
CA GLY A 548 -38.72 -12.98 12.23
C GLY A 548 -40.11 -13.28 12.81
N SER A 549 -40.25 -14.19 13.77
CA SER A 549 -41.58 -14.56 14.34
C SER A 549 -41.94 -13.86 15.65
N ALA A 550 -41.04 -13.03 16.20
CA ALA A 550 -41.24 -12.37 17.50
C ALA A 550 -42.04 -11.04 17.44
N VAL A 551 -42.71 -10.72 16.32
CA VAL A 551 -43.47 -9.45 16.16
C VAL A 551 -44.99 -9.68 16.01
N GLN A 552 -45.48 -10.92 16.05
CA GLN A 552 -46.90 -11.17 15.78
C GLN A 552 -47.56 -12.16 16.73
N GLU A 553 -47.42 -11.97 18.05
CA GLU A 553 -48.32 -12.61 19.02
C GLU A 553 -48.31 -11.87 20.38
N LEU A 554 -48.98 -10.72 20.43
CA LEU A 554 -49.33 -10.04 21.68
C LEU A 554 -50.84 -9.79 21.75
N HIS A 555 -51.62 -10.87 21.72
CA HIS A 555 -52.94 -10.86 22.34
C HIS A 555 -53.28 -12.26 22.89
N SER A 556 -53.49 -12.28 24.21
CA SER A 556 -54.28 -13.25 24.99
C SER A 556 -53.50 -14.25 25.84
N THR A 557 -53.99 -14.39 27.07
CA THR A 557 -53.59 -15.30 28.16
C THR A 557 -52.39 -14.79 28.99
N SER A 558 -52.37 -14.80 30.32
CA SER A 558 -53.25 -15.36 31.33
C SER A 558 -53.03 -14.57 32.63
N ARG A 559 -54.10 -14.02 33.20
CA ARG A 559 -54.08 -13.42 34.54
C ARG A 559 -54.21 -14.55 35.56
N GLN A 560 -53.13 -14.84 36.28
CA GLN A 560 -53.25 -15.62 37.51
C GLN A 560 -52.13 -15.28 38.50
N THR A 561 -52.36 -14.29 39.37
CA THR A 561 -51.81 -14.30 40.74
C THR A 561 -52.78 -13.65 41.73
N ASN A 562 -53.03 -14.43 42.78
CA ASN A 562 -53.34 -14.08 44.17
C ASN A 562 -54.70 -13.53 44.59
N SER A 563 -55.39 -14.44 45.28
CA SER A 563 -56.37 -14.26 46.35
C SER A 563 -55.92 -13.31 47.46
N MET A 564 -56.82 -12.43 47.94
CA MET A 564 -57.08 -12.27 49.37
C MET A 564 -58.37 -11.46 49.64
N ASN A 565 -59.29 -12.12 50.35
CA ASN A 565 -60.09 -11.61 51.46
C ASN A 565 -61.01 -10.39 51.26
N TYR A 566 -62.26 -10.65 50.88
CA TYR A 566 -63.40 -9.82 51.31
C TYR A 566 -63.87 -10.25 52.70
N ARG A 567 -63.58 -9.43 53.73
CA ARG A 567 -64.24 -9.51 55.05
C ARG A 567 -64.97 -8.19 55.30
N ARG A 568 -66.28 -8.29 55.55
CA ARG A 568 -67.21 -7.20 55.87
C ARG A 568 -66.78 -6.34 57.09
N ARG A 569 -67.00 -5.03 56.99
CA ARG A 569 -67.47 -4.10 58.05
C ARG A 569 -67.97 -2.83 57.35
N SER A 570 -69.28 -2.63 57.14
CA SER A 570 -70.27 -2.01 58.03
C SER A 570 -69.81 -0.74 58.75
N THR A 571 -70.21 0.42 58.21
CA THR A 571 -70.90 1.58 58.83
C THR A 571 -70.40 2.93 58.31
N GLN A 572 -71.35 3.86 58.16
CA GLN A 572 -71.24 5.32 58.05
C GLN A 572 -70.86 5.94 56.68
N VAL A 573 -71.92 6.31 55.96
CA VAL A 573 -72.22 7.69 55.52
C VAL A 573 -71.04 8.67 55.60
N ASP A 574 -70.26 8.73 54.52
CA ASP A 574 -69.51 9.90 53.98
C ASP A 574 -68.69 9.50 52.72
N SER A 575 -69.12 8.46 52.01
CA SER A 575 -68.27 7.64 51.13
C SER A 575 -68.20 8.09 49.66
N THR A 576 -69.02 9.03 49.21
CA THR A 576 -69.06 9.41 47.78
C THR A 576 -67.87 10.28 47.37
N GLY A 577 -67.38 11.15 48.25
CA GLY A 577 -66.18 11.98 48.00
C GLY A 577 -64.88 11.20 48.13
N GLN A 578 -64.77 10.30 49.10
CA GLN A 578 -63.58 9.47 49.31
C GLN A 578 -63.37 8.45 48.19
N MET A 579 -64.43 7.86 47.64
CA MET A 579 -64.33 6.90 46.54
C MET A 579 -63.90 7.58 45.23
N ASN A 580 -64.37 8.80 44.96
CA ASN A 580 -63.90 9.62 43.83
C ASN A 580 -62.43 10.02 43.99
N ALA A 581 -62.00 10.43 45.19
CA ALA A 581 -60.60 10.73 45.47
C ALA A 581 -59.69 9.50 45.28
N HIS A 582 -60.16 8.30 45.67
CA HIS A 582 -59.40 7.07 45.51
C HIS A 582 -59.28 6.62 44.04
N MET A 583 -60.35 6.79 43.24
CA MET A 583 -60.29 6.56 41.79
C MET A 583 -59.36 7.56 41.08
N ILE A 584 -59.43 8.85 41.43
CA ILE A 584 -58.54 9.88 40.88
C ILE A 584 -57.08 9.57 41.25
N SER A 585 -56.82 9.13 42.50
CA SER A 585 -55.48 8.71 42.91
C SER A 585 -54.99 7.47 42.15
N LYS A 586 -55.89 6.53 41.83
CA LYS A 586 -55.57 5.33 41.04
C LYS A 586 -55.28 5.67 39.57
N LEU A 587 -56.12 6.50 38.96
CA LEU A 587 -55.91 7.01 37.59
C LEU A 587 -54.64 7.85 37.51
N GLY A 588 -54.36 8.69 38.52
CA GLY A 588 -53.11 9.46 38.60
C GLY A 588 -51.87 8.56 38.75
N ALA A 589 -51.98 7.44 39.46
CA ALA A 589 -50.91 6.44 39.55
C ALA A 589 -50.72 5.69 38.21
N GLU A 590 -51.81 5.36 37.50
CA GLU A 590 -51.74 4.75 36.17
C GLU A 590 -51.15 5.72 35.13
N ILE A 591 -51.53 7.00 35.15
CA ILE A 591 -50.95 8.04 34.28
C ILE A 591 -49.44 8.16 34.51
N ARG A 592 -48.99 8.27 35.76
CA ARG A 592 -47.55 8.32 36.06
C ARG A 592 -46.81 7.07 35.61
N ARG A 593 -47.46 5.90 35.69
CA ARG A 593 -46.89 4.64 35.18
C ARG A 593 -46.75 4.68 33.66
N TYR A 594 -47.78 5.13 32.96
CA TYR A 594 -47.75 5.27 31.50
C TYR A 594 -46.74 6.35 31.05
N GLU A 595 -46.61 7.45 31.77
CA GLU A 595 -45.58 8.47 31.52
C GLU A 595 -44.18 7.88 31.71
N ALA A 596 -43.95 7.11 32.77
CA ALA A 596 -42.69 6.42 32.99
C ALA A 596 -42.40 5.37 31.91
N GLU A 597 -43.43 4.63 31.47
CA GLU A 597 -43.33 3.65 30.39
C GLU A 597 -43.03 4.33 29.04
N LEU A 598 -43.66 5.46 28.75
CA LEU A 598 -43.42 6.26 27.54
C LEU A 598 -42.00 6.81 27.51
N VAL A 599 -41.51 7.37 28.62
CA VAL A 599 -40.12 7.83 28.75
C VAL A 599 -39.14 6.65 28.60
N SER A 600 -39.44 5.49 29.19
CA SER A 600 -38.63 4.28 29.04
C SER A 600 -38.57 3.80 27.58
N LEU A 601 -39.71 3.79 26.90
CA LEU A 601 -39.81 3.46 25.47
C LEU A 601 -39.07 4.47 24.60
N GLN A 602 -39.20 5.76 24.87
CA GLN A 602 -38.49 6.80 24.13
C GLN A 602 -36.97 6.65 24.30
N ASN A 603 -36.49 6.44 25.53
CA ASN A 603 -35.07 6.18 25.79
C ASN A 603 -34.57 4.92 25.08
N SER A 604 -35.40 3.87 25.02
CA SER A 604 -35.08 2.63 24.28
C SER A 604 -34.98 2.89 22.77
N CYS A 605 -35.93 3.65 22.20
CA CYS A 605 -35.89 4.04 20.79
C CYS A 605 -34.67 4.89 20.45
N GLU A 606 -34.31 5.86 21.30
CA GLU A 606 -33.10 6.68 21.12
C GLU A 606 -31.82 5.82 21.18
N ARG A 607 -31.78 4.86 22.12
CA ARG A 607 -30.66 3.92 22.22
C ARG A 607 -30.54 3.04 20.97
N LEU A 608 -31.64 2.45 20.52
CA LEU A 608 -31.69 1.65 19.30
C LEU A 608 -31.33 2.47 18.06
N GLN A 609 -31.75 3.73 17.99
CA GLN A 609 -31.39 4.61 16.89
C GLN A 609 -29.90 4.91 16.88
N LYS A 610 -29.29 5.10 18.05
CA LYS A 610 -27.84 5.27 18.18
C LYS A 610 -27.10 3.99 17.77
N GLU A 611 -27.51 2.83 18.27
CA GLU A 611 -26.94 1.52 17.90
C GLU A 611 -27.08 1.27 16.38
N LYS A 612 -28.21 1.63 15.77
CA LYS A 612 -28.42 1.56 14.31
C LYS A 612 -27.45 2.47 13.55
N MET A 613 -27.24 3.70 14.00
CA MET A 613 -26.27 4.60 13.36
C MET A 613 -24.84 4.09 13.50
N GLU A 614 -24.47 3.57 14.67
CA GLU A 614 -23.14 2.97 14.91
C GLU A 614 -22.93 1.75 14.01
N ALA A 615 -23.89 0.83 13.93
CA ALA A 615 -23.84 -0.31 13.03
C ALA A 615 -23.77 0.10 11.56
N SER A 616 -24.54 1.12 11.15
CA SER A 616 -24.50 1.66 9.78
C SER A 616 -23.14 2.27 9.43
N ASN A 617 -22.50 2.96 10.37
CA ASN A 617 -21.17 3.52 10.18
C ASN A 617 -20.11 2.42 10.09
N GLU A 618 -20.22 1.37 10.91
CA GLU A 618 -19.32 0.22 10.84
C GLU A 618 -19.48 -0.52 9.51
N ILE A 619 -20.71 -0.70 9.02
CA ILE A 619 -20.96 -1.28 7.69
C ILE A 619 -20.29 -0.45 6.59
N LEU A 620 -20.42 0.88 6.63
CA LEU A 620 -19.76 1.75 5.65
C LEU A 620 -18.23 1.60 5.71
N LYS A 621 -17.67 1.55 6.90
CA LYS A 621 -16.23 1.35 7.10
C LYS A 621 -15.77 -0.02 6.57
N LEU A 622 -16.52 -1.08 6.83
CA LEU A 622 -16.25 -2.43 6.31
C LEU A 622 -16.37 -2.48 4.78
N LEU A 623 -17.30 -1.74 4.18
CA LEU A 623 -17.41 -1.62 2.73
C LEU A 623 -16.18 -0.93 2.13
N GLU A 624 -15.73 0.18 2.72
CA GLU A 624 -14.50 0.85 2.28
C GLU A 624 -13.25 -0.05 2.42
N GLU A 625 -13.15 -0.81 3.50
CA GLU A 625 -12.07 -1.77 3.70
C GLU A 625 -12.13 -2.91 2.67
N ASN A 626 -13.32 -3.41 2.33
CA ASN A 626 -13.52 -4.42 1.29
C ASN A 626 -13.12 -3.90 -0.09
N GLU A 627 -13.48 -2.66 -0.44
CA GLU A 627 -13.05 -2.02 -1.69
C GLU A 627 -11.52 -1.90 -1.77
N LYS A 628 -10.85 -1.54 -0.66
CA LYS A 628 -9.38 -1.50 -0.59
C LYS A 628 -8.77 -2.89 -0.78
N VAL A 629 -9.34 -3.92 -0.14
CA VAL A 629 -8.90 -5.30 -0.33
C VAL A 629 -9.06 -5.73 -1.79
N GLN A 630 -10.19 -5.40 -2.43
CA GLN A 630 -10.41 -5.70 -3.84
C GLN A 630 -9.43 -4.97 -4.79
N ALA A 631 -9.03 -3.74 -4.44
CA ALA A 631 -8.00 -3.03 -5.20
C ALA A 631 -6.62 -3.71 -5.06
N LEU A 632 -6.26 -4.10 -3.83
CA LEU A 632 -5.00 -4.81 -3.55
C LEU A 632 -4.97 -6.22 -4.18
N THR A 633 -6.09 -6.93 -4.23
CA THR A 633 -6.14 -8.24 -4.90
C THR A 633 -5.97 -8.10 -6.42
N LYS A 634 -6.59 -7.08 -7.04
CA LYS A 634 -6.35 -6.78 -8.47
C LYS A 634 -4.88 -6.45 -8.73
N GLU A 635 -4.26 -5.61 -7.90
CA GLU A 635 -2.84 -5.29 -8.04
C GLU A 635 -1.96 -6.54 -7.86
N LYS A 636 -2.26 -7.39 -6.86
CA LYS A 636 -1.59 -8.67 -6.67
C LYS A 636 -1.71 -9.54 -7.92
N ASP A 637 -2.90 -9.69 -8.49
CA ASP A 637 -3.12 -10.52 -9.68
C ASP A 637 -2.37 -9.98 -10.90
N GLU A 638 -2.31 -8.66 -11.07
CA GLU A 638 -1.49 -8.03 -12.12
C GLU A 638 0.01 -8.28 -11.90
N LEU A 639 0.48 -8.21 -10.66
CA LEU A 639 1.88 -8.46 -10.31
C LEU A 639 2.25 -9.92 -10.52
N VAL A 640 1.35 -10.86 -10.17
CA VAL A 640 1.50 -12.29 -10.42
C VAL A 640 1.60 -12.57 -11.91
N LYS A 641 0.72 -11.98 -12.74
CA LYS A 641 0.80 -12.12 -14.20
C LYS A 641 2.14 -11.61 -14.75
N LYS A 642 2.60 -10.43 -14.31
CA LYS A 642 3.91 -9.89 -14.72
C LYS A 642 5.05 -10.81 -14.28
N PHE A 643 4.97 -11.38 -13.09
CA PHE A 643 5.96 -12.33 -12.59
C PHE A 643 5.99 -13.60 -13.46
N GLU A 644 4.83 -14.21 -13.73
CA GLU A 644 4.70 -15.37 -14.62
C GLU A 644 5.24 -15.08 -16.03
N GLU A 645 4.94 -13.92 -16.60
CA GLU A 645 5.51 -13.50 -17.88
C GLU A 645 7.03 -13.38 -17.84
N THR A 646 7.61 -12.81 -16.77
CA THR A 646 9.06 -12.71 -16.63
C THR A 646 9.71 -14.06 -16.38
N GLN A 647 9.06 -14.95 -15.63
CA GLN A 647 9.49 -16.33 -15.39
C GLN A 647 9.53 -17.10 -16.70
N SER A 648 8.48 -17.00 -17.52
CA SER A 648 8.42 -17.62 -18.85
C SER A 648 9.50 -17.07 -19.80
N LYS A 649 9.75 -15.75 -19.78
CA LYS A 649 10.86 -15.13 -20.54
C LYS A 649 12.23 -15.61 -20.08
N LEU A 650 12.41 -15.84 -18.77
CA LEU A 650 13.65 -16.38 -18.22
C LEU A 650 13.85 -17.83 -18.65
N GLU A 651 12.82 -18.66 -18.53
CA GLU A 651 12.86 -20.07 -18.92
C GLU A 651 13.15 -20.25 -20.41
N THR A 652 12.46 -19.50 -21.27
CA THR A 652 12.76 -19.47 -22.71
C THR A 652 14.18 -18.98 -23.01
N SER A 653 14.68 -17.97 -22.28
CA SER A 653 16.06 -17.50 -22.42
C SER A 653 17.08 -18.55 -21.97
N LEU A 654 16.78 -19.32 -20.92
CA LEU A 654 17.61 -20.43 -20.45
C LEU A 654 17.64 -21.56 -21.46
N GLN A 655 16.49 -21.90 -22.05
CA GLN A 655 16.41 -22.89 -23.12
C GLN A 655 17.26 -22.48 -24.32
N VAL A 656 17.10 -21.24 -24.82
CA VAL A 656 17.91 -20.72 -25.94
C VAL A 656 19.41 -20.67 -25.58
N LEU A 657 19.75 -20.38 -24.33
CA LEU A 657 21.14 -20.42 -23.88
C LEU A 657 21.68 -21.86 -23.84
N GLY A 658 20.85 -22.83 -23.45
CA GLY A 658 21.15 -24.25 -23.51
C GLY A 658 21.45 -24.70 -24.94
N GLU A 659 20.53 -24.44 -25.88
CA GLU A 659 20.68 -24.73 -27.31
C GLU A 659 21.94 -24.09 -27.91
N LYS A 660 22.26 -22.85 -27.53
CA LYS A 660 23.50 -22.18 -27.97
C LYS A 660 24.75 -22.82 -27.38
N THR A 661 24.70 -23.30 -26.14
CA THR A 661 25.84 -23.95 -25.49
C THR A 661 26.11 -25.30 -26.15
N GLU A 662 25.07 -26.07 -26.44
CA GLU A 662 25.15 -27.32 -27.21
C GLU A 662 25.75 -27.08 -28.60
N LYS A 663 25.27 -26.07 -29.33
CA LYS A 663 25.84 -25.71 -30.64
C LYS A 663 27.31 -25.29 -30.60
N VAL A 664 27.74 -24.62 -29.52
CA VAL A 664 29.15 -24.26 -29.36
C VAL A 664 29.99 -25.50 -29.10
N GLU A 665 29.50 -26.44 -28.28
CA GLU A 665 30.17 -27.72 -28.02
C GLU A 665 30.28 -28.57 -29.29
N GLU A 666 29.22 -28.62 -30.11
CA GLU A 666 29.26 -29.26 -31.44
C GLU A 666 30.35 -28.64 -32.33
N LEU A 667 30.41 -27.30 -32.42
CA LEU A 667 31.42 -26.61 -33.23
C LEU A 667 32.85 -26.77 -32.66
N GLU A 668 33.01 -26.81 -31.34
CA GLU A 668 34.30 -27.08 -30.70
C GLU A 668 34.80 -28.48 -31.03
N ASN A 669 33.91 -29.48 -31.03
CA ASN A 669 34.21 -30.85 -31.47
C ASN A 669 34.56 -30.89 -32.96
N ASP A 670 33.78 -30.24 -33.83
CA ASP A 670 34.08 -30.15 -35.27
C ASP A 670 35.47 -29.53 -35.54
N VAL A 671 35.84 -28.49 -34.77
CA VAL A 671 37.15 -27.84 -34.88
C VAL A 671 38.27 -28.75 -34.37
N ALA A 672 38.03 -29.51 -33.29
CA ALA A 672 38.98 -30.49 -32.78
C ALA A 672 39.24 -31.59 -33.81
N ASP A 673 38.19 -32.12 -34.44
CA ASP A 673 38.28 -33.13 -35.50
C ASP A 673 39.04 -32.59 -36.73
N LEU A 674 38.75 -31.36 -37.16
CA LEU A 674 39.49 -30.69 -38.23
C LEU A 674 40.98 -30.53 -37.90
N LYS A 675 41.30 -30.16 -36.66
CA LYS A 675 42.68 -30.01 -36.21
C LYS A 675 43.41 -31.36 -36.19
N GLU A 676 42.76 -32.42 -35.72
CA GLU A 676 43.31 -33.77 -35.76
C GLU A 676 43.57 -34.22 -37.20
N MET A 677 42.60 -34.01 -38.10
CA MET A 677 42.75 -34.32 -39.52
C MET A 677 43.91 -33.57 -40.16
N MET A 678 44.07 -32.27 -39.87
CA MET A 678 45.22 -31.48 -40.33
C MET A 678 46.55 -31.97 -39.75
N GLN A 679 46.59 -32.32 -38.47
CA GLN A 679 47.79 -32.89 -37.84
C GLN A 679 48.17 -34.22 -38.48
N GLN A 680 47.20 -35.11 -38.73
CA GLN A 680 47.41 -36.37 -39.44
C GLN A 680 47.94 -36.13 -40.87
N GLN A 681 47.40 -35.16 -41.61
CA GLN A 681 47.91 -34.79 -42.93
C GLN A 681 49.35 -34.26 -42.89
N ILE A 682 49.66 -33.39 -41.93
CA ILE A 682 51.03 -32.87 -41.73
C ILE A 682 51.99 -34.00 -41.38
N GLN A 683 51.59 -34.91 -40.49
CA GLN A 683 52.40 -36.08 -40.13
C GLN A 683 52.64 -36.97 -41.35
N GLN A 684 51.61 -37.25 -42.16
CA GLN A 684 51.77 -38.01 -43.41
C GLN A 684 52.72 -37.32 -44.39
N MET A 685 52.65 -35.99 -44.53
CA MET A 685 53.58 -35.23 -45.36
C MET A 685 55.02 -35.27 -44.83
N ALA A 686 55.20 -35.15 -43.51
CA ALA A 686 56.52 -35.25 -42.87
C ALA A 686 57.13 -36.65 -43.07
N ASP A 687 56.34 -37.71 -42.85
CA ASP A 687 56.77 -39.10 -43.07
C ASP A 687 57.11 -39.37 -44.55
N MET A 688 56.38 -38.75 -45.50
CA MET A 688 56.70 -38.84 -46.92
C MET A 688 58.01 -38.10 -47.26
N GLN A 689 58.26 -36.93 -46.66
CA GLN A 689 59.51 -36.19 -46.84
C GLN A 689 60.70 -36.95 -46.26
N GLU A 690 60.55 -37.57 -45.08
CA GLU A 690 61.60 -38.40 -44.47
C GLU A 690 61.93 -39.65 -45.31
N LYS A 691 60.95 -40.21 -46.02
CA LYS A 691 61.19 -41.35 -46.94
C LYS A 691 61.85 -40.95 -48.27
N LEU A 692 61.82 -39.67 -48.64
CA LEU A 692 62.35 -39.15 -49.92
C LEU A 692 63.71 -38.46 -49.78
N GLY A 693 64.08 -38.00 -48.57
CA GLY A 693 65.44 -37.54 -48.23
C GLY A 693 66.32 -38.69 -47.78
#